data_AF-A0A6N8A4X1-F1
#
_entry.id   AF-A0A6N8A4X1-F1
#
_cell.length_a   1.000
_cell.length_b   1.000
_cell.length_c   1.000
_cell.angle_alpha   90.00
_cell.angle_beta   90.00
_cell.angle_gamma   90.00
#
_symmetry.space_group_name_H-M   'P 1'
#
loop_
_entity.id
_entity.type
_entity.pdbx_description
1 polymer ?
#
loop_
_entity_poly.entity_id
_entity_poly.type
_entity_poly.pdbx_seq_one_letter_code
_entity_poly.pdbx_strand_id
1 'polypeptide(L)'
;MELFFLLLLVLLMAFALGSGFPVAFALPGSAIITIGIAAAAGLLFGGSIDAFFSHGGPGQWLSAGVTNFRGIYWEAERDTLIAIPLFVFMGIMLQRSKIAEDLLVTMARLFGPVPGGLGISVVFVGALLAATTGIVGATVVAMGLISLPAMLRNNYSVPLATGTIAASGTLGQIIPPSIVLIILADQLASAVDQAGSLRQTLYKDSTGELSMPSDFSVVSTSAGEMFLGAFLPGLVLVGLYMLFILGFALLNPKSAPAVHEEGTFTRQFAVKVVITLVPPLALIFLVLGSIIAGVATVNQAGAIGAVGAMVMAGYRLRDGEKGAYTPAILAIVALLGLAVVISFIGAVNVKLINTSQDVLGLVLAVIAVSLLLIAIFWSGWRTLKFEDTLRGVMIETAKTTSLVFIILLGAAMLTSAFRAFGGEELVKDFLQGLPGGFWAQFVIVMLVIFILGFFLDFIEIAVVVVPIVAPILLADPSANVTAVWLGVMIGLNIQTSFLTPPFGFALFYLRGVAPAVVKTIDMYKGVIAFIGLQLVALAIVGFYPQLVNYLPNRSNLLSETAPPPRNPRLQFCMEKIVYQDFRQNGQTVLAAIQNAEDLDMSYLPEDLQKDLTEAFEKARDALPQMEAIHAAEIAVGEASGEYRPLHVRVRGLERDARRLDERISELQVIVQRSGPNGIYTQEQGDRAAARIEELQEQRDALLAEIPAEWDDQNEAFALIQRRENQARMSYRRTVDAAYEPLQQVIATLKASDQVEALRPQIEALKQQIQGMEPRAASDLIGEMRSTVGSIEGTSDIRQGLTDARRIMRSREPNIDDAIADIDQSLAALDADLAWRSRGAQELLPGLEAYDQAIKRNIGLRQQPRLPDDIALEVAGCLSDHRDISLNF
;
A
#
# COMPACT_ATOMS: atom_id res chain seq x y z
N MET A 1 1.93 -32.21 24.30
CA MET A 1 0.49 -32.11 24.62
C MET A 1 -0.14 -30.88 23.97
N GLU A 2 0.57 -29.76 23.80
CA GLU A 2 0.09 -28.59 23.02
C GLU A 2 -0.35 -28.95 21.60
N LEU A 3 0.42 -29.75 20.86
CA LEU A 3 0.04 -30.24 19.53
C LEU A 3 -1.29 -31.01 19.50
N PHE A 4 -1.66 -31.67 20.60
CA PHE A 4 -2.95 -32.34 20.71
C PHE A 4 -4.09 -31.34 20.82
N PHE A 5 -3.93 -30.27 21.60
CA PHE A 5 -4.94 -29.20 21.70
C PHE A 5 -5.01 -28.38 20.42
N LEU A 6 -3.89 -28.17 19.72
CA LEU A 6 -3.88 -27.58 18.40
C LEU A 6 -4.62 -28.46 17.38
N LEU A 7 -4.38 -29.77 17.38
CA LEU A 7 -5.14 -30.70 16.55
C LEU A 7 -6.63 -30.68 16.92
N LEU A 8 -6.96 -30.65 18.21
CA LEU A 8 -8.33 -30.57 18.70
C LEU A 8 -9.02 -29.29 18.22
N LEU A 9 -8.33 -28.14 18.26
CA LEU A 9 -8.81 -26.87 17.72
C LEU A 9 -9.19 -27.00 16.24
N VAL A 10 -8.25 -27.52 15.43
CA VAL A 10 -8.46 -27.70 13.99
C VAL A 10 -9.59 -28.69 13.71
N LEU A 11 -9.68 -29.79 14.46
CA LEU A 11 -10.73 -30.79 14.29
C LEU A 11 -12.11 -30.26 14.71
N LEU A 12 -12.20 -29.53 15.82
CA LEU A 12 -13.45 -28.90 16.26
C LEU A 12 -13.91 -27.85 15.25
N MET A 13 -12.99 -27.04 14.74
CA MET A 13 -13.27 -26.07 13.70
C MET A 13 -13.74 -26.77 12.41
N ALA A 14 -12.99 -27.76 11.92
CA ALA A 14 -13.33 -28.49 10.69
C ALA A 14 -14.66 -29.24 10.82
N PHE A 15 -14.95 -29.83 11.98
CA PHE A 15 -16.22 -30.49 12.25
C PHE A 15 -17.38 -29.49 12.30
N ALA A 16 -17.22 -28.37 13.00
CA ALA A 16 -18.24 -27.33 13.07
C ALA A 16 -18.57 -26.80 11.67
N LEU A 17 -17.55 -26.48 10.87
CA LEU A 17 -17.71 -26.02 9.50
C LEU A 17 -18.31 -27.09 8.58
N GLY A 18 -17.84 -28.34 8.67
CA GLY A 18 -18.35 -29.46 7.90
C GLY A 18 -19.80 -29.84 8.22
N SER A 19 -20.27 -29.53 9.44
CA SER A 19 -21.68 -29.70 9.84
C SER A 19 -22.61 -28.61 9.28
N GLY A 20 -22.05 -27.58 8.62
CA GLY A 20 -22.79 -26.42 8.14
C GLY A 20 -23.11 -25.41 9.24
N PHE A 21 -22.43 -25.48 10.39
CA PHE A 21 -22.60 -24.51 11.47
C PHE A 21 -22.06 -23.14 11.02
N PRO A 22 -22.72 -22.02 11.39
CA PRO A 22 -22.29 -20.70 10.92
C PRO A 22 -20.87 -20.37 11.37
N VAL A 23 -20.04 -19.97 10.41
CA VAL A 23 -18.60 -19.72 10.61
C VAL A 23 -18.33 -18.71 11.72
N ALA A 24 -19.13 -17.64 11.72
CA ALA A 24 -19.18 -16.60 12.74
C ALA A 24 -19.12 -17.13 14.19
N PHE A 25 -19.70 -18.30 14.45
CA PHE A 25 -19.70 -18.95 15.75
C PHE A 25 -18.74 -20.14 15.83
N ALA A 26 -18.45 -20.80 14.71
CA ALA A 26 -17.52 -21.92 14.65
C ALA A 26 -16.08 -21.52 15.01
N LEU A 27 -15.58 -20.38 14.50
CA LEU A 27 -14.21 -19.92 14.76
C LEU A 27 -13.98 -19.56 16.24
N PRO A 28 -14.75 -18.64 16.87
CA PRO A 28 -14.53 -18.32 18.28
C PRO A 28 -14.96 -19.45 19.20
N GLY A 29 -16.00 -20.22 18.82
CA GLY A 29 -16.49 -21.35 19.62
C GLY A 29 -15.44 -22.45 19.74
N SER A 30 -14.83 -22.87 18.64
CA SER A 30 -13.75 -23.87 18.65
C SER A 30 -12.54 -23.39 19.46
N ALA A 31 -12.16 -22.11 19.33
CA ALA A 31 -11.09 -21.49 20.11
C ALA A 31 -11.37 -21.51 21.63
N ILE A 32 -12.53 -20.99 22.06
CA ILE A 32 -12.91 -20.91 23.48
C ILE A 32 -13.05 -22.32 24.08
N ILE A 33 -13.69 -23.25 23.35
CA ILE A 33 -13.86 -24.64 23.81
C ILE A 33 -12.48 -25.29 23.98
N THR A 34 -11.57 -25.13 23.02
CA THR A 34 -10.25 -25.76 23.12
C THR A 34 -9.44 -25.17 24.27
N ILE A 35 -9.41 -23.84 24.43
CA ILE A 35 -8.74 -23.19 25.57
C ILE A 35 -9.35 -23.68 26.90
N GLY A 36 -10.67 -23.78 26.98
CA GLY A 36 -11.37 -24.27 28.18
C GLY A 36 -11.05 -25.73 28.51
N ILE A 37 -11.03 -26.61 27.50
CA ILE A 37 -10.67 -28.02 27.68
C ILE A 37 -9.18 -28.14 28.07
N ALA A 38 -8.29 -27.36 27.45
CA ALA A 38 -6.87 -27.35 27.80
C ALA A 38 -6.64 -26.90 29.25
N ALA A 39 -7.34 -25.84 29.70
CA ALA A 39 -7.30 -25.37 31.08
C ALA A 39 -7.81 -26.40 32.08
N ALA A 40 -8.95 -27.04 31.79
CA ALA A 40 -9.53 -28.08 32.63
C ALA A 40 -8.64 -29.33 32.69
N ALA A 41 -8.08 -29.75 31.55
CA ALA A 41 -7.12 -30.84 31.49
C ALA A 41 -5.83 -30.50 32.23
N GLY A 42 -5.34 -29.26 32.13
CA GLY A 42 -4.16 -28.78 32.86
C GLY A 42 -4.34 -28.90 34.37
N LEU A 43 -5.51 -28.49 34.88
CA LEU A 43 -5.87 -28.69 36.29
C LEU A 43 -5.92 -30.16 36.71
N LEU A 44 -6.54 -31.02 35.89
CA LEU A 44 -6.80 -32.42 36.25
C LEU A 44 -5.56 -33.31 36.11
N PHE A 45 -4.73 -33.07 35.09
CA PHE A 45 -3.62 -33.95 34.71
C PHE A 45 -2.24 -33.30 34.83
N GLY A 46 -2.15 -31.96 34.75
CA GLY A 46 -0.90 -31.21 34.76
C GLY A 46 -0.60 -30.45 36.06
N GLY A 47 -1.50 -30.49 37.05
CA GLY A 47 -1.35 -29.83 38.35
C GLY A 47 -1.45 -28.29 38.33
N SER A 48 -1.60 -27.67 37.16
CA SER A 48 -1.76 -26.23 36.99
C SER A 48 -2.60 -25.89 35.76
N ILE A 49 -3.33 -24.79 35.81
CA ILE A 49 -4.22 -24.33 34.72
C ILE A 49 -3.43 -24.07 33.42
N ASP A 50 -2.16 -23.71 33.55
CA ASP A 50 -1.31 -23.24 32.45
C ASP A 50 -0.50 -24.38 31.81
N ALA A 51 -0.59 -25.60 32.33
CA ALA A 51 0.31 -26.71 31.98
C ALA A 51 0.34 -27.13 30.50
N PHE A 52 -0.67 -26.77 29.71
CA PHE A 52 -0.80 -27.16 28.29
C PHE A 52 -0.82 -25.97 27.33
N PHE A 53 -0.35 -24.81 27.78
CA PHE A 53 -0.16 -23.63 26.97
C PHE A 53 1.33 -23.41 26.69
N SER A 54 1.67 -23.03 25.46
CA SER A 54 3.06 -22.77 25.03
C SER A 54 3.69 -21.61 25.81
N HIS A 55 2.94 -20.52 25.94
CA HIS A 55 3.29 -19.34 26.74
C HIS A 55 2.07 -18.84 27.51
N GLY A 56 2.25 -18.26 28.69
CA GLY A 56 1.15 -17.67 29.45
C GLY A 56 0.07 -18.66 29.90
N GLY A 57 -1.10 -18.13 30.25
CA GLY A 57 -2.25 -18.92 30.73
C GLY A 57 -3.54 -18.68 29.94
N PRO A 58 -4.61 -19.48 30.15
CA PRO A 58 -5.87 -19.37 29.40
C PRO A 58 -6.53 -18.01 29.59
N GLY A 59 -6.45 -17.42 30.79
CA GLY A 59 -6.99 -16.09 31.04
C GLY A 59 -6.28 -15.01 30.21
N GLN A 60 -4.97 -15.12 30.02
CA GLN A 60 -4.19 -14.19 29.21
C GLN A 60 -4.53 -14.34 27.72
N TRP A 61 -4.68 -15.56 27.20
CA TRP A 61 -5.02 -15.77 25.79
C TRP A 61 -6.48 -15.44 25.46
N LEU A 62 -7.41 -15.72 26.37
CA LEU A 62 -8.79 -15.23 26.23
C LEU A 62 -8.81 -13.69 26.26
N SER A 63 -8.08 -13.08 27.20
CA SER A 63 -7.94 -11.63 27.25
C SER A 63 -7.24 -11.08 26.02
N ALA A 64 -6.22 -11.74 25.48
CA ALA A 64 -5.50 -11.32 24.28
C ALA A 64 -6.41 -11.40 23.05
N GLY A 65 -7.24 -12.44 22.95
CA GLY A 65 -8.29 -12.53 21.93
C GLY A 65 -9.28 -11.37 22.04
N VAL A 66 -9.70 -11.01 23.26
CA VAL A 66 -10.58 -9.85 23.52
C VAL A 66 -9.87 -8.51 23.27
N THR A 67 -8.58 -8.38 23.60
CA THR A 67 -7.80 -7.16 23.36
C THR A 67 -7.54 -6.96 21.88
N ASN A 68 -7.20 -8.02 21.14
CA ASN A 68 -7.08 -7.98 19.67
C ASN A 68 -8.41 -7.63 19.03
N PHE A 69 -9.51 -8.22 19.52
CA PHE A 69 -10.86 -7.84 19.14
C PHE A 69 -11.13 -6.34 19.40
N ARG A 70 -10.81 -5.84 20.60
CA ARG A 70 -10.97 -4.43 20.93
C ARG A 70 -10.10 -3.55 20.04
N GLY A 71 -8.87 -3.95 19.74
CA GLY A 71 -7.98 -3.23 18.82
C GLY A 71 -8.59 -3.06 17.42
N ILE A 72 -9.28 -4.10 16.92
CA ILE A 72 -9.94 -4.03 15.60
C ILE A 72 -11.09 -3.01 15.60
N TYR A 73 -11.88 -2.88 16.67
CA TYR A 73 -13.11 -2.05 16.68
C TYR A 73 -13.00 -0.71 17.42
N TRP A 74 -12.04 -0.57 18.33
CA TRP A 74 -11.86 0.65 19.12
C TRP A 74 -11.24 1.78 18.31
N GLU A 75 -10.52 1.42 17.25
CA GLU A 75 -9.95 2.34 16.28
C GLU A 75 -11.02 2.67 15.24
N ALA A 76 -11.92 3.60 15.60
CA ALA A 76 -13.03 4.04 14.76
C ALA A 76 -12.59 4.62 13.40
N GLU A 77 -11.30 4.90 13.25
CA GLU A 77 -10.66 5.42 12.04
C GLU A 77 -10.16 4.31 11.10
N ARG A 78 -10.30 3.02 11.43
CA ARG A 78 -9.95 1.94 10.49
C ARG A 78 -10.79 2.04 9.23
N ASP A 79 -10.13 2.34 8.12
CA ASP A 79 -10.75 2.49 6.80
C ASP A 79 -11.63 1.31 6.41
N THR A 80 -11.26 0.08 6.79
CA THR A 80 -11.99 -1.15 6.48
C THR A 80 -13.38 -1.19 7.11
N LEU A 81 -13.55 -0.69 8.34
CA LEU A 81 -14.84 -0.70 9.06
C LEU A 81 -15.87 0.22 8.41
N ILE A 82 -15.43 1.27 7.72
CA ILE A 82 -16.30 2.23 7.03
C ILE A 82 -16.44 1.86 5.55
N ALA A 83 -15.35 1.46 4.89
CA ALA A 83 -15.33 1.16 3.47
C ALA A 83 -16.19 -0.05 3.10
N ILE A 84 -16.08 -1.17 3.83
CA ILE A 84 -16.81 -2.41 3.50
C ILE A 84 -18.33 -2.17 3.45
N PRO A 85 -18.99 -1.57 4.46
CA PRO A 85 -20.42 -1.26 4.39
C PRO A 85 -20.81 -0.38 3.21
N LEU A 86 -20.01 0.64 2.88
CA LEU A 86 -20.31 1.59 1.80
C LEU A 86 -20.21 0.93 0.42
N PHE A 87 -19.19 0.10 0.20
CA PHE A 87 -19.04 -0.66 -1.05
C PHE A 87 -20.11 -1.74 -1.19
N VAL A 88 -20.43 -2.46 -0.10
CA VAL A 88 -21.54 -3.42 -0.08
C VAL A 88 -22.86 -2.71 -0.43
N PHE A 89 -23.13 -1.55 0.18
CA PHE A 89 -24.31 -0.74 -0.11
C PHE A 89 -24.38 -0.33 -1.58
N MET A 90 -23.29 0.20 -2.12
CA MET A 90 -23.18 0.59 -3.53
C MET A 90 -23.53 -0.57 -4.46
N GLY A 91 -22.92 -1.74 -4.23
CA GLY A 91 -23.14 -2.93 -5.03
C GLY A 91 -24.57 -3.44 -5.01
N ILE A 92 -25.14 -3.60 -3.81
CA ILE A 92 -26.51 -4.08 -3.65
C ILE A 92 -27.52 -3.07 -4.24
N MET A 93 -27.25 -1.77 -4.12
CA MET A 93 -28.06 -0.72 -4.74
C MET A 93 -28.07 -0.82 -6.28
N LEU A 94 -26.91 -1.03 -6.91
CA LEU A 94 -26.81 -1.21 -8.37
C LEU A 94 -27.49 -2.50 -8.85
N GLN A 95 -27.39 -3.57 -8.05
CA GLN A 95 -28.05 -4.83 -8.36
C GLN A 95 -29.58 -4.72 -8.25
N ARG A 96 -30.10 -4.14 -7.16
CA ARG A 96 -31.56 -4.01 -6.94
C ARG A 96 -32.23 -2.97 -7.82
N SER A 97 -31.48 -2.02 -8.38
CA SER A 97 -32.03 -0.99 -9.28
C SER A 97 -32.20 -1.43 -10.73
N LYS A 98 -32.01 -2.72 -11.05
CA LYS A 98 -32.15 -3.33 -12.39
C LYS A 98 -31.14 -2.82 -13.43
N ILE A 99 -30.18 -1.97 -13.03
CA ILE A 99 -29.10 -1.48 -13.90
C ILE A 99 -28.28 -2.65 -14.47
N ALA A 100 -28.01 -3.67 -13.65
CA ALA A 100 -27.33 -4.90 -14.04
C ALA A 100 -28.02 -5.65 -15.19
N GLU A 101 -29.34 -5.74 -15.14
CA GLU A 101 -30.14 -6.43 -16.16
C GLU A 101 -30.08 -5.67 -17.49
N ASP A 102 -30.23 -4.35 -17.46
CA ASP A 102 -30.17 -3.52 -18.68
C ASP A 102 -28.79 -3.51 -19.32
N LEU A 103 -27.74 -3.45 -18.50
CA LEU A 103 -26.36 -3.60 -18.94
C LEU A 103 -26.20 -4.92 -19.69
N LEU A 104 -26.68 -6.01 -19.11
CA LEU A 104 -26.56 -7.33 -19.72
C LEU A 104 -27.30 -7.44 -21.04
N VAL A 105 -28.58 -7.04 -21.08
CA VAL A 105 -29.39 -7.09 -22.31
C VAL A 105 -28.78 -6.20 -23.40
N THR A 106 -28.29 -5.02 -23.03
CA THR A 106 -27.71 -4.07 -23.99
C THR A 106 -26.37 -4.57 -24.53
N MET A 107 -25.52 -5.13 -23.67
CA MET A 107 -24.24 -5.72 -24.09
C MET A 107 -24.44 -7.02 -24.89
N ALA A 108 -25.45 -7.82 -24.55
CA ALA A 108 -25.83 -9.02 -25.32
C ALA A 108 -26.22 -8.65 -26.76
N ARG A 109 -26.94 -7.54 -26.95
CA ARG A 109 -27.29 -7.00 -28.27
C ARG A 109 -26.08 -6.41 -29.01
N LEU A 110 -25.18 -5.76 -28.27
CA LEU A 110 -23.99 -5.12 -28.86
C LEU A 110 -23.00 -6.17 -29.42
N PHE A 111 -22.70 -7.22 -28.64
CA PHE A 111 -21.79 -8.28 -29.05
C PHE A 111 -22.48 -9.46 -29.74
N GLY A 112 -23.81 -9.52 -29.77
CA GLY A 112 -24.61 -10.59 -30.35
C GLY A 112 -24.16 -11.06 -31.75
N PRO A 113 -23.83 -10.16 -32.70
CA PRO A 113 -23.36 -10.56 -34.03
C PRO A 113 -22.03 -11.32 -34.05
N VAL A 114 -21.22 -11.20 -33.00
CA VAL A 114 -19.93 -11.89 -32.89
C VAL A 114 -20.15 -13.33 -32.39
N PRO A 115 -19.50 -14.35 -32.98
CA PRO A 115 -19.52 -15.71 -32.42
C PRO A 115 -19.05 -15.71 -30.95
N GLY A 116 -19.81 -16.34 -30.05
CA GLY A 116 -19.53 -16.27 -28.61
C GLY A 116 -19.90 -14.94 -27.94
N GLY A 117 -20.49 -14.00 -28.68
CA GLY A 117 -20.77 -12.63 -28.24
C GLY A 117 -21.57 -12.53 -26.95
N LEU A 118 -22.60 -13.37 -26.76
CA LEU A 118 -23.38 -13.39 -25.52
C LEU A 118 -22.52 -13.81 -24.31
N GLY A 119 -21.58 -14.74 -24.49
CA GLY A 119 -20.63 -15.14 -23.45
C GLY A 119 -19.65 -14.01 -23.10
N ILE A 120 -19.15 -13.29 -24.12
CA ILE A 120 -18.32 -12.09 -23.94
C ILE A 120 -19.08 -11.02 -23.16
N SER A 121 -20.36 -10.79 -23.48
CA SER A 121 -21.22 -9.86 -22.74
C SER A 121 -21.38 -10.25 -21.28
N VAL A 122 -21.53 -11.56 -20.99
CA VAL A 122 -21.60 -12.04 -19.59
C VAL A 122 -20.29 -11.77 -18.86
N VAL A 123 -19.12 -12.06 -19.46
CA VAL A 123 -17.82 -11.76 -18.84
C VAL A 123 -17.63 -10.26 -18.62
N PHE A 124 -17.95 -9.44 -19.61
CA PHE A 124 -17.79 -7.99 -19.51
C PHE A 124 -18.70 -7.37 -18.44
N VAL A 125 -19.99 -7.71 -18.48
CA VAL A 125 -20.99 -7.19 -17.54
C VAL A 125 -20.75 -7.76 -16.15
N GLY A 126 -20.38 -9.03 -16.05
CA GLY A 126 -20.02 -9.63 -14.79
C GLY A 126 -18.74 -9.02 -14.21
N ALA A 127 -17.71 -8.70 -15.01
CA ALA A 127 -16.55 -7.95 -14.55
C ALA A 127 -16.94 -6.57 -13.99
N LEU A 128 -17.79 -5.84 -14.73
CA LEU A 128 -18.29 -4.52 -14.34
C LEU A 128 -19.11 -4.55 -13.05
N LEU A 129 -20.02 -5.52 -12.93
CA LEU A 129 -20.88 -5.65 -11.76
C LEU A 129 -20.11 -6.18 -10.56
N ALA A 130 -19.20 -7.12 -10.78
CA ALA A 130 -18.44 -7.71 -9.70
C ALA A 130 -17.46 -6.70 -9.08
N ALA A 131 -16.96 -5.74 -9.87
CA ALA A 131 -16.25 -4.55 -9.38
C ALA A 131 -17.09 -3.70 -8.40
N THR A 132 -18.42 -3.74 -8.51
CA THR A 132 -19.29 -2.90 -7.65
C THR A 132 -19.83 -3.64 -6.44
N THR A 133 -20.05 -4.95 -6.56
CA THR A 133 -20.66 -5.76 -5.49
C THR A 133 -19.66 -6.37 -4.55
N GLY A 134 -18.49 -6.82 -5.04
CA GLY A 134 -17.49 -7.54 -4.24
C GLY A 134 -18.00 -8.84 -3.60
N ILE A 135 -19.24 -9.26 -3.87
CA ILE A 135 -19.90 -10.44 -3.30
C ILE A 135 -20.16 -11.44 -4.42
N VAL A 136 -19.34 -12.49 -4.45
CA VAL A 136 -19.38 -13.52 -5.50
C VAL A 136 -20.74 -14.19 -5.55
N GLY A 137 -21.29 -14.63 -4.41
CA GLY A 137 -22.55 -15.37 -4.38
C GLY A 137 -23.73 -14.59 -4.94
N ALA A 138 -23.90 -13.34 -4.52
CA ALA A 138 -24.96 -12.47 -5.03
C ALA A 138 -24.84 -12.27 -6.55
N THR A 139 -23.62 -12.05 -7.04
CA THR A 139 -23.35 -11.81 -8.47
C THR A 139 -23.61 -13.07 -9.30
N VAL A 140 -23.14 -14.24 -8.85
CA VAL A 140 -23.36 -15.51 -9.56
C VAL A 140 -24.85 -15.87 -9.60
N VAL A 141 -25.59 -15.67 -8.50
CA VAL A 141 -27.05 -15.90 -8.45
C VAL A 141 -27.76 -14.95 -9.41
N ALA A 142 -27.47 -13.66 -9.37
CA ALA A 142 -28.10 -12.66 -10.23
C ALA A 142 -27.81 -12.95 -11.72
N MET A 143 -26.55 -13.17 -12.07
CA MET A 143 -26.15 -13.52 -13.43
C MET A 143 -26.72 -14.88 -13.86
N GLY A 144 -26.86 -15.83 -12.94
CA GLY A 144 -27.50 -17.12 -13.20
C GLY A 144 -28.98 -16.98 -13.53
N LEU A 145 -29.72 -16.15 -12.79
CA LEU A 145 -31.15 -15.93 -13.04
C LEU A 145 -31.41 -15.18 -14.36
N ILE A 146 -30.52 -14.26 -14.73
CA ILE A 146 -30.70 -13.40 -15.91
C ILE A 146 -30.08 -14.03 -17.16
N SER A 147 -28.80 -14.41 -17.09
CA SER A 147 -27.99 -14.79 -18.25
C SER A 147 -28.16 -16.23 -18.67
N LEU A 148 -28.29 -17.16 -17.72
CA LEU A 148 -28.37 -18.59 -18.05
C LEU A 148 -29.58 -18.90 -18.93
N PRO A 149 -30.81 -18.43 -18.64
CA PRO A 149 -31.95 -18.66 -19.52
C PRO A 149 -31.76 -18.01 -20.90
N ALA A 150 -31.14 -16.82 -20.96
CA ALA A 150 -30.86 -16.15 -22.23
C ALA A 150 -29.86 -16.92 -23.10
N MET A 151 -28.80 -17.49 -22.50
CA MET A 151 -27.81 -18.32 -23.21
C MET A 151 -28.43 -19.62 -23.71
N LEU A 152 -29.22 -20.31 -22.87
CA LEU A 152 -29.87 -21.57 -23.26
C LEU A 152 -30.91 -21.36 -24.37
N ARG A 153 -31.68 -20.27 -24.34
CA ARG A 153 -32.62 -19.93 -25.44
C ARG A 153 -31.94 -19.69 -26.77
N ASN A 154 -30.68 -19.24 -26.75
CA ASN A 154 -29.86 -19.02 -27.94
C ASN A 154 -28.96 -20.23 -28.26
N ASN A 155 -29.30 -21.44 -27.77
CA ASN A 155 -28.59 -22.69 -28.06
C ASN A 155 -27.10 -22.70 -27.67
N TYR A 156 -26.70 -21.94 -26.64
CA TYR A 156 -25.36 -22.10 -26.08
C TYR A 156 -25.23 -23.46 -25.40
N SER A 157 -24.04 -24.06 -25.50
CA SER A 157 -23.74 -25.29 -24.79
C SER A 157 -23.81 -25.07 -23.27
N VAL A 158 -24.49 -25.98 -22.56
CA VAL A 158 -24.70 -25.90 -21.11
C VAL A 158 -23.38 -25.77 -20.33
N PRO A 159 -22.32 -26.55 -20.63
CA PRO A 159 -21.05 -26.39 -19.93
C PRO A 159 -20.41 -25.02 -20.13
N LEU A 160 -20.39 -24.50 -21.36
CA LEU A 160 -19.80 -23.18 -21.62
C LEU A 160 -20.59 -22.07 -20.94
N ALA A 161 -21.93 -22.10 -21.01
CA ALA A 161 -22.78 -21.09 -20.40
C ALA A 161 -22.62 -21.06 -18.87
N THR A 162 -22.66 -22.22 -18.23
CA THR A 162 -22.54 -22.33 -16.77
C THR A 162 -21.13 -22.01 -16.28
N GLY A 163 -20.09 -22.47 -16.99
CA GLY A 163 -18.70 -22.13 -16.71
C GLY A 163 -18.45 -20.62 -16.83
N THR A 164 -18.95 -19.98 -17.89
CA THR A 164 -18.80 -18.54 -18.12
C THR A 164 -19.46 -17.72 -17.00
N ILE A 165 -20.68 -18.07 -16.61
CA ILE A 165 -21.41 -17.36 -15.54
C ILE A 165 -20.72 -17.53 -14.19
N ALA A 166 -20.34 -18.76 -13.84
CA ALA A 166 -19.64 -19.04 -12.59
C ALA A 166 -18.30 -18.29 -12.53
N ALA A 167 -17.46 -18.43 -13.56
CA ALA A 167 -16.17 -17.76 -13.64
C ALA A 167 -16.31 -16.24 -13.59
N SER A 168 -17.24 -15.68 -14.36
CA SER A 168 -17.46 -14.24 -14.38
C SER A 168 -17.93 -13.67 -13.03
N GLY A 169 -18.70 -14.43 -12.25
CA GLY A 169 -19.14 -13.98 -10.93
C GLY A 169 -18.02 -13.95 -9.89
N THR A 170 -16.95 -14.74 -10.08
CA THR A 170 -15.77 -14.69 -9.20
C THR A 170 -14.83 -13.53 -9.48
N LEU A 171 -14.98 -12.83 -10.61
CA LEU A 171 -14.16 -11.66 -10.96
C LEU A 171 -14.21 -10.54 -9.92
N GLY A 172 -15.27 -10.46 -9.12
CA GLY A 172 -15.41 -9.45 -8.07
C GLY A 172 -14.45 -9.58 -6.90
N GLN A 173 -13.73 -10.71 -6.83
CA GLN A 173 -12.66 -10.88 -5.85
C GLN A 173 -11.37 -10.14 -6.23
N ILE A 174 -11.14 -9.88 -7.52
CA ILE A 174 -9.90 -9.26 -8.00
C ILE A 174 -10.12 -7.91 -8.67
N ILE A 175 -11.28 -7.68 -9.30
CA ILE A 175 -11.55 -6.42 -9.99
C ILE A 175 -11.92 -5.34 -8.96
N PRO A 176 -11.16 -4.22 -8.87
CA PRO A 176 -11.46 -3.15 -7.94
C PRO A 176 -12.71 -2.34 -8.31
N PRO A 177 -13.44 -1.78 -7.33
CA PRO A 177 -13.24 -1.92 -5.87
C PRO A 177 -13.71 -3.26 -5.31
N SER A 178 -12.82 -4.01 -4.63
CA SER A 178 -13.12 -5.35 -4.13
C SER A 178 -13.06 -5.45 -2.61
N ILE A 179 -14.10 -6.02 -1.99
CA ILE A 179 -14.13 -6.29 -0.54
C ILE A 179 -13.00 -7.24 -0.13
N VAL A 180 -12.68 -8.23 -0.98
CA VAL A 180 -11.60 -9.19 -0.74
C VAL A 180 -10.28 -8.46 -0.58
N LEU A 181 -9.97 -7.55 -1.51
CA LEU A 181 -8.73 -6.77 -1.49
C LEU A 181 -8.68 -5.78 -0.33
N ILE A 182 -9.81 -5.21 0.11
CA ILE A 182 -9.88 -4.36 1.31
C ILE A 182 -9.47 -5.16 2.54
N ILE A 183 -10.01 -6.37 2.70
CA ILE A 183 -9.69 -7.23 3.86
C ILE A 183 -8.24 -7.71 3.77
N LEU A 184 -7.78 -8.16 2.60
CA LEU A 184 -6.39 -8.58 2.40
C LEU A 184 -5.40 -7.46 2.69
N ALA A 185 -5.68 -6.20 2.30
CA ALA A 185 -4.84 -5.06 2.66
C ALA A 185 -4.62 -4.94 4.17
N ASP A 186 -5.70 -5.00 4.95
CA ASP A 186 -5.65 -4.87 6.40
C ASP A 186 -4.89 -6.04 7.06
N GLN A 187 -5.15 -7.27 6.61
CA GLN A 187 -4.47 -8.45 7.14
C GLN A 187 -2.99 -8.49 6.74
N LEU A 188 -2.65 -8.03 5.53
CA LEU A 188 -1.27 -7.93 5.07
C LEU A 188 -0.52 -6.78 5.73
N ALA A 189 -1.16 -5.64 6.02
CA ALA A 189 -0.54 -4.56 6.77
C ALA A 189 -0.06 -5.05 8.15
N SER A 190 -0.93 -5.77 8.88
CA SER A 190 -0.54 -6.39 10.15
C SER A 190 0.54 -7.47 9.99
N ALA A 191 0.51 -8.22 8.88
CA ALA A 191 1.53 -9.23 8.58
C ALA A 191 2.90 -8.60 8.24
N VAL A 192 2.91 -7.44 7.59
CA VAL A 192 4.12 -6.66 7.27
C VAL A 192 4.81 -6.19 8.54
N ASP A 193 4.07 -5.70 9.53
CA ASP A 193 4.67 -5.27 10.80
C ASP A 193 5.36 -6.44 11.53
N GLN A 194 4.74 -7.61 11.51
CA GLN A 194 5.32 -8.85 12.05
C GLN A 194 6.55 -9.29 11.24
N ALA A 195 6.46 -9.30 9.91
CA ALA A 195 7.57 -9.61 9.03
C ALA A 195 8.76 -8.65 9.21
N GLY A 196 8.48 -7.35 9.38
CA GLY A 196 9.48 -6.33 9.64
C GLY A 196 10.20 -6.57 10.95
N SER A 197 9.48 -6.97 12.00
CA SER A 197 10.07 -7.35 13.29
C SER A 197 10.94 -8.60 13.16
N LEU A 198 10.46 -9.64 12.47
CA LEU A 198 11.23 -10.86 12.18
C LEU A 198 12.52 -10.55 11.40
N ARG A 199 12.43 -9.65 10.42
CA ARG A 199 13.56 -9.24 9.59
C ARG A 199 14.59 -8.42 10.37
N GLN A 200 14.16 -7.56 11.29
CA GLN A 200 15.06 -6.86 12.22
C GLN A 200 15.83 -7.83 13.12
N THR A 201 15.15 -8.85 13.67
CA THR A 201 15.82 -9.89 14.46
C THR A 201 16.83 -10.67 13.62
N LEU A 202 16.46 -11.08 12.40
CA LEU A 202 17.36 -11.78 11.49
C LEU A 202 18.60 -10.95 11.14
N TYR A 203 18.44 -9.65 10.89
CA TYR A 203 19.54 -8.73 10.61
C TYR A 203 20.49 -8.60 11.81
N LYS A 204 19.93 -8.47 13.02
CA LYS A 204 20.70 -8.39 14.25
C LYS A 204 21.51 -9.66 14.49
N ASP A 205 20.92 -10.83 14.29
CA ASP A 205 21.60 -12.09 14.54
C ASP A 205 22.71 -12.38 13.52
N SER A 206 22.55 -11.90 12.29
CA SER A 206 23.49 -12.16 11.19
C SER A 206 24.67 -11.20 11.14
N THR A 207 24.46 -9.94 11.52
CA THR A 207 25.46 -8.86 11.45
C THR A 207 25.98 -8.42 12.81
N GLY A 208 25.24 -8.70 13.89
CA GLY A 208 25.48 -8.16 15.24
C GLY A 208 24.99 -6.72 15.44
N GLU A 209 24.47 -6.05 14.40
CA GLU A 209 24.00 -4.67 14.48
C GLU A 209 22.58 -4.58 15.05
N LEU A 210 22.36 -3.65 15.99
CA LEU A 210 21.06 -3.49 16.68
C LEU A 210 19.97 -2.84 15.81
N SER A 211 20.36 -2.08 14.79
CA SER A 211 19.45 -1.31 13.94
C SER A 211 19.61 -1.69 12.48
N MET A 212 18.53 -2.18 11.86
CA MET A 212 18.51 -2.49 10.43
C MET A 212 18.26 -1.22 9.61
N PRO A 213 19.02 -0.98 8.50
CA PRO A 213 18.71 0.08 7.55
C PRO A 213 17.27 -0.01 6.99
N SER A 214 16.65 1.14 6.75
CA SER A 214 15.29 1.21 6.21
C SER A 214 15.15 0.63 4.80
N ASP A 215 16.25 0.51 4.06
CA ASP A 215 16.30 -0.11 2.72
C ASP A 215 15.95 -1.60 2.72
N PHE A 216 16.14 -2.28 3.84
CA PHE A 216 15.85 -3.71 3.98
C PHE A 216 14.49 -3.99 4.63
N SER A 217 13.79 -2.96 5.09
CA SER A 217 12.49 -3.13 5.75
C SER A 217 11.38 -3.52 4.76
N VAL A 218 10.40 -4.28 5.27
CA VAL A 218 9.26 -4.74 4.49
C VAL A 218 8.34 -3.55 4.17
N VAL A 219 7.81 -3.50 2.95
CA VAL A 219 6.92 -2.42 2.50
C VAL A 219 5.49 -2.74 2.91
N SER A 220 4.84 -1.83 3.64
CA SER A 220 3.43 -1.94 4.00
C SER A 220 2.52 -1.76 2.79
N THR A 221 1.25 -2.11 2.95
CA THR A 221 0.25 -1.96 1.89
C THR A 221 -1.00 -1.29 2.45
N SER A 222 -1.69 -0.56 1.59
CA SER A 222 -3.03 -0.01 1.83
C SER A 222 -4.07 -0.65 0.90
N ALA A 223 -5.36 -0.44 1.19
CA ALA A 223 -6.43 -0.92 0.32
C ALA A 223 -6.42 -0.22 -1.06
N GLY A 224 -5.97 1.04 -1.15
CA GLY A 224 -5.80 1.75 -2.42
C GLY A 224 -4.69 1.15 -3.28
N GLU A 225 -3.56 0.81 -2.67
CA GLU A 225 -2.44 0.13 -3.36
C GLU A 225 -2.82 -1.28 -3.81
N MET A 226 -3.59 -2.03 -2.99
CA MET A 226 -4.18 -3.31 -3.40
C MET A 226 -5.05 -3.17 -4.65
N PHE A 227 -5.91 -2.15 -4.70
CA PHE A 227 -6.76 -1.90 -5.87
C PHE A 227 -5.92 -1.59 -7.11
N LEU A 228 -4.93 -0.72 -6.97
CA LEU A 228 -4.00 -0.39 -8.04
C LEU A 228 -3.24 -1.63 -8.54
N GLY A 229 -2.73 -2.44 -7.63
CA GLY A 229 -1.97 -3.65 -7.96
C GLY A 229 -2.81 -4.76 -8.59
N ALA A 230 -4.09 -4.87 -8.22
CA ALA A 230 -5.00 -5.86 -8.78
C ALA A 230 -5.63 -5.45 -10.12
N PHE A 231 -5.62 -4.15 -10.46
CA PHE A 231 -6.31 -3.62 -11.64
C PHE A 231 -5.83 -4.26 -12.95
N LEU A 232 -4.50 -4.25 -13.21
CA LEU A 232 -3.92 -4.84 -14.42
C LEU A 232 -4.10 -6.37 -14.46
N PRO A 233 -3.76 -7.15 -13.41
CA PRO A 233 -4.08 -8.58 -13.32
C PRO A 233 -5.55 -8.91 -13.58
N GLY A 234 -6.48 -8.11 -13.04
CA GLY A 234 -7.91 -8.27 -13.25
C GLY A 234 -8.29 -8.08 -14.73
N LEU A 235 -7.75 -7.06 -15.40
CA LEU A 235 -7.95 -6.86 -16.84
C LEU A 235 -7.34 -7.97 -17.69
N VAL A 236 -6.15 -8.46 -17.32
CA VAL A 236 -5.53 -9.62 -17.98
C VAL A 236 -6.45 -10.83 -17.90
N LEU A 237 -7.02 -11.12 -16.72
CA LEU A 237 -7.93 -12.24 -16.53
C LEU A 237 -9.22 -12.09 -17.35
N VAL A 238 -9.83 -10.90 -17.35
CA VAL A 238 -11.01 -10.59 -18.19
C VAL A 238 -10.68 -10.80 -19.67
N GLY A 239 -9.53 -10.30 -20.12
CA GLY A 239 -9.04 -10.49 -21.48
C GLY A 239 -8.86 -11.96 -21.84
N LEU A 240 -8.23 -12.75 -20.96
CA LEU A 240 -8.06 -14.20 -21.16
C LEU A 240 -9.40 -14.92 -21.29
N TYR A 241 -10.39 -14.58 -20.47
CA TYR A 241 -11.74 -15.17 -20.56
C TYR A 241 -12.43 -14.81 -21.89
N MET A 242 -12.38 -13.55 -22.31
CA MET A 242 -12.98 -13.11 -23.57
C MET A 242 -12.30 -13.75 -24.78
N LEU A 243 -10.97 -13.79 -24.79
CA LEU A 243 -10.18 -14.41 -25.85
C LEU A 243 -10.44 -15.91 -25.93
N PHE A 244 -10.57 -16.59 -24.79
CA PHE A 244 -10.94 -18.00 -24.76
C PHE A 244 -12.34 -18.24 -25.34
N ILE A 245 -13.35 -17.47 -24.91
CA ILE A 245 -14.72 -17.62 -25.41
C ILE A 245 -14.78 -17.36 -26.92
N LEU A 246 -14.11 -16.31 -27.40
CA LEU A 246 -14.03 -15.98 -28.81
C LEU A 246 -13.33 -17.08 -29.60
N GLY A 247 -12.15 -17.52 -29.16
CA GLY A 247 -11.38 -18.59 -29.80
C GLY A 247 -12.15 -19.91 -29.84
N PHE A 248 -12.81 -20.28 -28.74
CA PHE A 248 -13.64 -21.48 -28.65
C PHE A 248 -14.87 -21.38 -29.56
N ALA A 249 -15.51 -20.21 -29.64
CA ALA A 249 -16.65 -19.98 -30.53
C ALA A 249 -16.26 -20.02 -32.02
N LEU A 250 -15.07 -19.53 -32.38
CA LEU A 250 -14.54 -19.60 -33.75
C LEU A 250 -14.21 -21.05 -34.16
N LEU A 251 -13.64 -21.84 -33.25
CA LEU A 251 -13.33 -23.26 -33.48
C LEU A 251 -14.57 -24.16 -33.45
N ASN A 252 -15.55 -23.84 -32.60
CA ASN A 252 -16.79 -24.61 -32.46
C ASN A 252 -18.04 -23.71 -32.45
N PRO A 253 -18.46 -23.19 -33.62
CA PRO A 253 -19.59 -22.25 -33.74
C PRO A 253 -20.93 -22.81 -33.23
N LYS A 254 -21.09 -24.13 -33.21
CA LYS A 254 -22.31 -24.79 -32.71
C LYS A 254 -22.51 -24.65 -31.20
N SER A 255 -21.41 -24.51 -30.46
CA SER A 255 -21.44 -24.45 -28.99
C SER A 255 -21.71 -23.04 -28.44
N ALA A 256 -21.49 -22.02 -29.28
CA ALA A 256 -21.61 -20.60 -28.93
C ALA A 256 -22.02 -19.77 -30.17
N PRO A 257 -23.24 -19.96 -30.70
CA PRO A 257 -23.68 -19.32 -31.92
C PRO A 257 -23.82 -17.80 -31.77
N ALA A 258 -23.68 -17.08 -32.88
CA ALA A 258 -23.95 -15.64 -32.95
C ALA A 258 -25.47 -15.39 -32.90
N VAL A 259 -25.87 -14.39 -32.11
CA VAL A 259 -27.26 -13.99 -31.91
C VAL A 259 -27.52 -12.70 -32.68
N HIS A 260 -28.27 -12.81 -33.78
CA HIS A 260 -28.64 -11.66 -34.60
C HIS A 260 -30.02 -11.17 -34.18
N GLU A 261 -30.12 -9.96 -33.64
CA GLU A 261 -31.38 -9.25 -33.43
C GLU A 261 -31.52 -8.10 -34.46
N GLU A 262 -32.72 -7.95 -35.03
CA GLU A 262 -33.05 -6.85 -35.96
C GLU A 262 -32.98 -5.49 -35.24
N GLY A 263 -32.40 -4.46 -35.87
CA GLY A 263 -32.27 -3.10 -35.31
C GLY A 263 -30.95 -2.79 -34.56
N THR A 264 -30.01 -3.74 -34.53
CA THR A 264 -28.64 -3.55 -34.04
C THR A 264 -27.89 -2.49 -34.87
N PHE A 265 -27.05 -1.65 -34.23
CA PHE A 265 -26.30 -0.52 -34.84
C PHE A 265 -27.10 0.70 -35.35
N THR A 266 -28.33 0.92 -34.88
CA THR A 266 -29.05 2.18 -35.12
C THR A 266 -28.51 3.31 -34.22
N ARG A 267 -28.60 4.59 -34.65
CA ARG A 267 -28.26 5.76 -33.79
C ARG A 267 -28.96 5.72 -32.43
N GLN A 268 -30.22 5.30 -32.39
CA GLN A 268 -30.99 5.13 -31.14
C GLN A 268 -30.41 4.03 -30.24
N PHE A 269 -29.93 2.93 -30.82
CA PHE A 269 -29.26 1.87 -30.07
C PHE A 269 -27.92 2.36 -29.52
N ALA A 270 -27.13 3.10 -30.30
CA ALA A 270 -25.89 3.70 -29.83
C ALA A 270 -26.13 4.65 -28.63
N VAL A 271 -27.17 5.49 -28.67
CA VAL A 271 -27.57 6.34 -27.54
C VAL A 271 -27.97 5.49 -26.32
N LYS A 272 -28.73 4.40 -26.52
CA LYS A 272 -29.08 3.48 -25.44
C LYS A 272 -27.85 2.83 -24.82
N VAL A 273 -26.91 2.34 -25.63
CA VAL A 273 -25.63 1.77 -25.18
C VAL A 273 -24.88 2.78 -24.31
N VAL A 274 -24.75 4.03 -24.77
CA VAL A 274 -24.09 5.10 -24.01
C VAL A 274 -24.78 5.36 -22.68
N ILE A 275 -26.11 5.53 -22.66
CA ILE A 275 -26.88 5.83 -21.44
C ILE A 275 -26.84 4.66 -20.45
N THR A 276 -26.79 3.43 -20.93
CA THR A 276 -26.74 2.25 -20.05
C THR A 276 -25.33 2.01 -19.52
N LEU A 277 -24.29 2.11 -20.37
CA LEU A 277 -22.92 1.73 -20.04
C LEU A 277 -22.11 2.82 -19.34
N VAL A 278 -22.25 4.08 -19.78
CA VAL A 278 -21.40 5.18 -19.30
C VAL A 278 -21.64 5.49 -17.81
N PRO A 279 -22.87 5.57 -17.27
CA PRO A 279 -23.04 5.96 -15.87
C PRO A 279 -22.41 4.98 -14.86
N PRO A 280 -22.58 3.64 -14.97
CA PRO A 280 -21.91 2.69 -14.07
C PRO A 280 -20.39 2.72 -14.21
N LEU A 281 -19.85 2.79 -15.45
CA LEU A 281 -18.41 2.94 -15.67
C LEU A 281 -17.89 4.25 -15.09
N ALA A 282 -18.59 5.35 -15.32
CA ALA A 282 -18.23 6.67 -14.79
C ALA A 282 -18.21 6.64 -13.27
N LEU A 283 -19.17 5.95 -12.61
CA LEU A 283 -19.13 5.78 -11.16
C LEU A 283 -17.88 5.01 -10.73
N ILE A 284 -17.57 3.88 -11.37
CA ILE A 284 -16.39 3.07 -11.03
C ILE A 284 -15.10 3.86 -11.26
N PHE A 285 -14.95 4.54 -12.39
CA PHE A 285 -13.78 5.37 -12.68
C PHE A 285 -13.70 6.60 -11.78
N LEU A 286 -14.83 7.14 -11.32
CA LEU A 286 -14.83 8.26 -10.39
C LEU A 286 -14.39 7.80 -9.00
N VAL A 287 -14.90 6.67 -8.52
CA VAL A 287 -14.49 6.05 -7.26
C VAL A 287 -13.03 5.62 -7.32
N LEU A 288 -12.66 4.77 -8.28
CA LEU A 288 -11.31 4.27 -8.43
C LEU A 288 -10.35 5.43 -8.75
N GLY A 289 -10.70 6.31 -9.68
CA GLY A 289 -9.90 7.48 -10.03
C GLY A 289 -9.63 8.41 -8.85
N SER A 290 -10.61 8.59 -7.95
CA SER A 290 -10.40 9.38 -6.73
C SER A 290 -9.40 8.73 -5.76
N ILE A 291 -9.35 7.39 -5.72
CA ILE A 291 -8.35 6.62 -4.94
C ILE A 291 -6.98 6.72 -5.62
N ILE A 292 -6.91 6.49 -6.94
CA ILE A 292 -5.67 6.49 -7.73
C ILE A 292 -5.00 7.86 -7.75
N ALA A 293 -5.79 8.93 -7.84
CA ALA A 293 -5.29 10.29 -7.82
C ALA A 293 -4.95 10.79 -6.41
N GLY A 294 -5.16 9.97 -5.36
CA GLY A 294 -4.94 10.36 -3.97
C GLY A 294 -5.90 11.46 -3.47
N VAL A 295 -6.99 11.72 -4.21
CA VAL A 295 -7.98 12.75 -3.87
C VAL A 295 -8.88 12.29 -2.74
N ALA A 296 -9.19 10.99 -2.70
CA ALA A 296 -10.05 10.39 -1.70
C ALA A 296 -9.45 9.10 -1.15
N THR A 297 -9.54 8.91 0.16
CA THR A 297 -9.27 7.62 0.82
C THR A 297 -10.35 6.59 0.46
N VAL A 298 -10.12 5.31 0.75
CA VAL A 298 -11.02 4.21 0.33
C VAL A 298 -12.43 4.34 0.94
N ASN A 299 -12.54 4.83 2.18
CA ASN A 299 -13.83 5.13 2.82
C ASN A 299 -14.55 6.33 2.18
N GLN A 300 -13.84 7.41 1.84
CA GLN A 300 -14.38 8.58 1.15
C GLN A 300 -14.86 8.21 -0.27
N ALA A 301 -14.05 7.46 -1.02
CA ALA A 301 -14.41 6.92 -2.31
C ALA A 301 -15.62 5.99 -2.24
N GLY A 302 -15.70 5.14 -1.21
CA GLY A 302 -16.88 4.32 -0.92
C GLY A 302 -18.15 5.16 -0.70
N ALA A 303 -18.05 6.29 0.01
CA ALA A 303 -19.19 7.20 0.21
C ALA A 303 -19.65 7.83 -1.10
N ILE A 304 -18.70 8.26 -1.94
CA ILE A 304 -18.98 8.78 -3.28
C ILE A 304 -19.69 7.71 -4.13
N GLY A 305 -19.21 6.47 -4.06
CA GLY A 305 -19.81 5.30 -4.71
C GLY A 305 -21.25 5.04 -4.26
N ALA A 306 -21.49 5.01 -2.95
CA ALA A 306 -22.80 4.78 -2.34
C ALA A 306 -23.82 5.87 -2.76
N VAL A 307 -23.41 7.14 -2.71
CA VAL A 307 -24.25 8.27 -3.14
C VAL A 307 -24.52 8.19 -4.64
N GLY A 308 -23.50 7.93 -5.46
CA GLY A 308 -23.66 7.80 -6.91
C GLY A 308 -24.59 6.66 -7.31
N ALA A 309 -24.49 5.50 -6.65
CA ALA A 309 -25.41 4.38 -6.86
C ALA A 309 -26.85 4.72 -6.45
N MET A 310 -27.05 5.46 -5.36
CA MET A 310 -28.37 5.93 -4.95
C MET A 310 -28.98 6.92 -5.95
N VAL A 311 -28.19 7.86 -6.48
CA VAL A 311 -28.62 8.78 -7.54
C VAL A 311 -28.99 8.01 -8.81
N MET A 312 -28.21 6.99 -9.17
CA MET A 312 -28.50 6.14 -10.33
C MET A 312 -29.78 5.33 -10.17
N ALA A 313 -29.97 4.69 -9.02
CA ALA A 313 -31.19 3.99 -8.68
C ALA A 313 -32.41 4.93 -8.72
N GLY A 314 -32.26 6.17 -8.25
CA GLY A 314 -33.33 7.16 -8.19
C GLY A 314 -33.92 7.58 -9.55
N TYR A 315 -33.12 7.56 -10.64
CA TYR A 315 -33.65 7.77 -12.00
C TYR A 315 -34.07 6.46 -12.67
N ARG A 316 -33.34 5.35 -12.43
CA ARG A 316 -33.63 4.07 -13.10
C ARG A 316 -34.96 3.46 -12.67
N LEU A 317 -35.30 3.56 -11.38
CA LEU A 317 -36.57 3.08 -10.85
C LEU A 317 -37.79 3.84 -11.41
N ARG A 318 -37.59 5.00 -12.07
CA ARG A 318 -38.64 5.78 -12.75
C ARG A 318 -38.42 5.85 -14.26
N ASP A 319 -37.70 4.89 -14.84
CA ASP A 319 -37.43 4.91 -16.28
C ASP A 319 -38.74 4.96 -17.09
N GLY A 320 -38.76 5.80 -18.13
CA GLY A 320 -39.96 6.07 -18.93
C GLY A 320 -40.92 7.14 -18.39
N GLU A 321 -40.73 7.66 -17.17
CA GLU A 321 -41.58 8.71 -16.59
C GLU A 321 -41.01 10.13 -16.75
N LYS A 322 -41.89 11.14 -16.87
CA LYS A 322 -41.47 12.55 -16.92
C LYS A 322 -40.75 12.94 -15.63
N GLY A 323 -39.51 13.42 -15.76
CA GLY A 323 -38.69 13.83 -14.62
C GLY A 323 -37.88 12.71 -13.96
N ALA A 324 -37.69 11.57 -14.63
CA ALA A 324 -36.83 10.49 -14.14
C ALA A 324 -35.41 10.98 -13.82
N TYR A 325 -34.77 11.67 -14.77
CA TYR A 325 -33.38 12.13 -14.67
C TYR A 325 -33.18 13.45 -13.90
N THR A 326 -34.25 14.11 -13.41
CA THR A 326 -34.13 15.44 -12.77
C THR A 326 -33.17 15.48 -11.56
N PRO A 327 -33.19 14.54 -10.60
CA PRO A 327 -32.23 14.62 -9.49
C PRO A 327 -30.79 14.38 -9.95
N ALA A 328 -30.57 13.51 -10.94
CA ALA A 328 -29.23 13.27 -11.48
C ALA A 328 -28.68 14.50 -12.22
N ILE A 329 -29.51 15.15 -13.04
CA ILE A 329 -29.13 16.40 -13.72
C ILE A 329 -28.84 17.49 -12.69
N LEU A 330 -29.65 17.60 -11.63
CA LEU A 330 -29.44 18.56 -10.55
C LEU A 330 -28.11 18.32 -9.83
N ALA A 331 -27.78 17.06 -9.54
CA ALA A 331 -26.49 16.68 -8.94
C ALA A 331 -25.31 17.03 -9.85
N ILE A 332 -25.40 16.74 -11.15
CA ILE A 332 -24.34 17.08 -12.13
C ILE A 332 -24.15 18.59 -12.22
N VAL A 333 -25.24 19.36 -12.32
CA VAL A 333 -25.18 20.84 -12.37
C VAL A 333 -24.56 21.40 -11.08
N ALA A 334 -24.91 20.83 -9.92
CA ALA A 334 -24.31 21.23 -8.65
C ALA A 334 -22.80 20.93 -8.60
N LEU A 335 -22.37 19.73 -9.03
CA LEU A 335 -20.96 19.35 -9.10
C LEU A 335 -20.17 20.21 -10.08
N LEU A 336 -20.73 20.51 -11.25
CA LEU A 336 -20.14 21.43 -12.22
C LEU A 336 -20.04 22.85 -11.64
N GLY A 337 -21.07 23.31 -10.91
CA GLY A 337 -21.05 24.57 -10.19
C GLY A 337 -19.92 24.63 -9.17
N LEU A 338 -19.71 23.57 -8.38
CA LEU A 338 -18.59 23.47 -7.44
C LEU A 338 -17.23 23.46 -8.14
N ALA A 339 -17.10 22.71 -9.23
CA ALA A 339 -15.87 22.66 -10.02
C ALA A 339 -15.51 24.04 -10.61
N VAL A 340 -16.51 24.78 -11.10
CA VAL A 340 -16.34 26.16 -11.59
C VAL A 340 -15.92 27.09 -10.44
N VAL A 341 -16.57 27.01 -9.28
CA VAL A 341 -16.18 27.83 -8.11
C VAL A 341 -14.73 27.57 -7.71
N ILE A 342 -14.33 26.30 -7.61
CA ILE A 342 -12.95 25.92 -7.26
C ILE A 342 -11.96 26.40 -8.33
N SER A 343 -12.29 26.25 -9.61
CA SER A 343 -11.40 26.61 -10.72
C SER A 343 -11.20 28.12 -10.90
N PHE A 344 -12.22 28.94 -10.62
CA PHE A 344 -12.15 30.39 -10.86
C PHE A 344 -11.87 31.20 -9.58
N ILE A 345 -12.29 30.72 -8.41
CA ILE A 345 -12.21 31.45 -7.13
C ILE A 345 -11.24 30.77 -6.15
N GLY A 346 -10.81 29.54 -6.42
CA GLY A 346 -9.91 28.78 -5.57
C GLY A 346 -10.62 28.04 -4.43
N ALA A 347 -9.84 27.51 -3.49
CA ALA A 347 -10.38 26.77 -2.35
C ALA A 347 -11.11 27.72 -1.38
N VAL A 348 -12.43 27.62 -1.33
CA VAL A 348 -13.28 28.42 -0.44
C VAL A 348 -12.97 28.06 1.01
N ASN A 349 -12.31 28.97 1.74
CA ASN A 349 -12.02 28.81 3.15
C ASN A 349 -12.74 29.88 3.98
N VAL A 350 -13.68 29.45 4.82
CA VAL A 350 -14.50 30.32 5.66
C VAL A 350 -13.66 31.15 6.64
N LYS A 351 -12.48 30.67 7.03
CA LYS A 351 -11.58 31.37 7.96
C LYS A 351 -10.67 32.40 7.29
N LEU A 352 -10.56 32.40 5.96
CA LEU A 352 -9.64 33.27 5.20
C LEU A 352 -10.38 34.29 4.33
N ILE A 353 -11.63 34.63 4.66
CA ILE A 353 -12.43 35.59 3.88
C ILE A 353 -11.85 36.99 4.06
N ASN A 354 -11.21 37.51 3.02
CA ASN A 354 -10.60 38.84 3.03
C ASN A 354 -11.17 39.76 1.95
N THR A 355 -11.76 39.20 0.88
CA THR A 355 -12.26 39.96 -0.28
C THR A 355 -13.74 39.70 -0.56
N SER A 356 -14.36 40.61 -1.33
CA SER A 356 -15.74 40.44 -1.81
C SER A 356 -15.88 39.27 -2.80
N GLN A 357 -14.80 38.87 -3.47
CA GLN A 357 -14.76 37.68 -4.34
C GLN A 357 -14.83 36.39 -3.52
N ASP A 358 -14.18 36.33 -2.35
CA ASP A 358 -14.25 35.18 -1.45
C ASP A 358 -15.69 34.96 -0.94
N VAL A 359 -16.40 36.05 -0.63
CA VAL A 359 -17.81 36.01 -0.23
C VAL A 359 -18.70 35.50 -1.37
N LEU A 360 -18.47 35.95 -2.60
CA LEU A 360 -19.20 35.48 -3.77
C LEU A 360 -18.93 33.98 -4.02
N GLY A 361 -17.68 33.54 -3.92
CA GLY A 361 -17.30 32.13 -4.03
C GLY A 361 -17.96 31.27 -2.97
N LEU A 362 -18.01 31.74 -1.72
CA LEU A 362 -18.71 31.05 -0.64
C LEU A 362 -20.21 30.93 -0.91
N VAL A 363 -20.88 32.00 -1.35
CA VAL A 363 -22.32 31.96 -1.64
C VAL A 363 -22.62 30.99 -2.77
N LEU A 364 -21.85 31.03 -3.86
CA LEU A 364 -22.01 30.09 -4.98
C LEU A 364 -21.74 28.65 -4.55
N ALA A 365 -20.71 28.41 -3.72
CA ALA A 365 -20.43 27.10 -3.16
C ALA A 365 -21.59 26.59 -2.29
N VAL A 366 -22.13 27.44 -1.40
CA VAL A 366 -23.28 27.08 -0.55
C VAL A 366 -24.51 26.75 -1.39
N ILE A 367 -24.80 27.52 -2.44
CA ILE A 367 -25.90 27.22 -3.37
C ILE A 367 -25.67 25.86 -4.03
N ALA A 368 -24.47 25.63 -4.58
CA ALA A 368 -24.16 24.38 -5.27
C ALA A 368 -24.21 23.17 -4.33
N VAL A 369 -23.64 23.25 -3.12
CA VAL A 369 -23.76 22.21 -2.08
C VAL A 369 -25.23 21.98 -1.70
N SER A 370 -26.03 23.04 -1.53
CA SER A 370 -27.45 22.91 -1.19
C SER A 370 -28.22 22.17 -2.29
N LEU A 371 -27.96 22.51 -3.56
CA LEU A 371 -28.56 21.81 -4.70
C LEU A 371 -28.14 20.34 -4.76
N LEU A 372 -26.86 20.05 -4.46
CA LEU A 372 -26.36 18.67 -4.39
C LEU A 372 -27.07 17.87 -3.29
N LEU A 373 -27.21 18.44 -2.09
CA LEU A 373 -27.93 17.79 -0.98
C LEU A 373 -29.40 17.55 -1.31
N ILE A 374 -30.08 18.51 -1.96
CA ILE A 374 -31.45 18.34 -2.44
C ILE A 374 -31.53 17.20 -3.46
N ALA A 375 -30.58 17.11 -4.39
CA ALA A 375 -30.55 16.05 -5.39
C ALA A 375 -30.35 14.65 -4.77
N ILE A 376 -29.45 14.54 -3.79
CA ILE A 376 -29.18 13.31 -3.05
C ILE A 376 -30.41 12.91 -2.23
N PHE A 377 -30.98 13.84 -1.45
CA PHE A 377 -32.17 13.59 -0.64
C PHE A 377 -33.36 13.18 -1.51
N TRP A 378 -33.57 13.85 -2.65
CA TRP A 378 -34.63 13.49 -3.59
C TRP A 378 -34.42 12.09 -4.17
N SER A 379 -33.19 11.73 -4.53
CA SER A 379 -32.86 10.37 -5.00
C SER A 379 -33.10 9.33 -3.92
N GLY A 380 -32.62 9.57 -2.70
CA GLY A 380 -32.84 8.71 -1.54
C GLY A 380 -34.34 8.51 -1.25
N TRP A 381 -35.11 9.60 -1.23
CA TRP A 381 -36.56 9.54 -1.05
C TRP A 381 -37.27 8.71 -2.13
N ARG A 382 -36.85 8.82 -3.40
CA ARG A 382 -37.37 7.97 -4.47
C ARG A 382 -37.02 6.50 -4.23
N THR A 383 -35.76 6.19 -3.95
CA THR A 383 -35.34 4.80 -3.69
C THR A 383 -36.01 4.18 -2.47
N LEU A 384 -36.43 4.99 -1.49
CA LEU A 384 -37.23 4.54 -0.34
C LEU A 384 -38.70 4.28 -0.72
N LYS A 385 -39.29 5.17 -1.51
CA LYS A 385 -40.72 5.10 -1.86
C LYS A 385 -41.05 4.05 -2.92
N PHE A 386 -40.13 3.80 -3.86
CA PHE A 386 -40.35 2.88 -4.99
C PHE A 386 -39.73 1.51 -4.74
N GLU A 387 -40.55 0.46 -4.86
CA GLU A 387 -40.18 -0.96 -4.66
C GLU A 387 -39.53 -1.28 -3.30
N ASP A 388 -39.65 -0.39 -2.30
CA ASP A 388 -38.97 -0.46 -0.99
C ASP A 388 -37.45 -0.73 -1.13
N THR A 389 -36.87 -0.22 -2.22
CA THR A 389 -35.52 -0.59 -2.68
C THR A 389 -34.48 -0.25 -1.63
N LEU A 390 -34.50 1.00 -1.12
CA LEU A 390 -33.52 1.47 -0.12
C LEU A 390 -33.58 0.64 1.17
N ARG A 391 -34.77 0.29 1.65
CA ARG A 391 -34.91 -0.53 2.86
C ARG A 391 -34.36 -1.93 2.64
N GLY A 392 -34.65 -2.53 1.49
CA GLY A 392 -34.08 -3.81 1.07
C GLY A 392 -32.55 -3.77 1.03
N VAL A 393 -31.98 -2.75 0.38
CA VAL A 393 -30.52 -2.52 0.31
C VAL A 393 -29.92 -2.36 1.69
N MET A 394 -30.52 -1.55 2.57
CA MET A 394 -30.02 -1.34 3.94
C MET A 394 -30.03 -2.62 4.77
N ILE A 395 -31.07 -3.45 4.66
CA ILE A 395 -31.17 -4.73 5.37
C ILE A 395 -30.10 -5.71 4.87
N GLU A 396 -29.93 -5.85 3.56
CA GLU A 396 -28.92 -6.75 2.99
C GLU A 396 -27.50 -6.27 3.27
N THR A 397 -27.27 -4.96 3.23
CA THR A 397 -26.00 -4.34 3.63
C THR A 397 -25.70 -4.64 5.09
N ALA A 398 -26.64 -4.40 6.01
CA ALA A 398 -26.46 -4.66 7.44
C ALA A 398 -26.18 -6.15 7.71
N LYS A 399 -26.89 -7.07 7.05
CA LYS A 399 -26.66 -8.51 7.17
C LYS A 399 -25.28 -8.93 6.68
N THR A 400 -24.90 -8.46 5.49
CA THR A 400 -23.60 -8.81 4.88
C THR A 400 -22.45 -8.25 5.73
N THR A 401 -22.51 -6.97 6.08
CA THR A 401 -21.53 -6.31 6.94
C THR A 401 -21.43 -6.97 8.32
N SER A 402 -22.57 -7.29 8.96
CA SER A 402 -22.57 -7.98 10.25
C SER A 402 -21.93 -9.36 10.17
N LEU A 403 -22.13 -10.09 9.07
CA LEU A 403 -21.48 -11.38 8.85
C LEU A 403 -19.96 -11.21 8.77
N VAL A 404 -19.47 -10.29 7.93
CA VAL A 404 -18.03 -10.00 7.79
C VAL A 404 -17.42 -9.65 9.14
N PHE A 405 -18.03 -8.74 9.88
CA PHE A 405 -17.53 -8.26 11.16
C PHE A 405 -17.52 -9.33 12.27
N ILE A 406 -18.53 -10.19 12.35
CA ILE A 406 -18.50 -11.30 13.31
C ILE A 406 -17.42 -12.32 12.93
N ILE A 407 -17.15 -12.54 11.64
CA ILE A 407 -16.02 -13.39 11.21
C ILE A 407 -14.68 -12.77 11.59
N LEU A 408 -14.48 -11.46 11.39
CA LEU A 408 -13.26 -10.76 11.83
C LEU A 408 -13.03 -10.93 13.35
N LEU A 409 -14.10 -10.81 14.14
CA LEU A 409 -14.08 -11.06 15.59
C LEU A 409 -13.68 -12.50 15.91
N GLY A 410 -14.33 -13.46 15.25
CA GLY A 410 -14.11 -14.88 15.45
C GLY A 410 -12.67 -15.31 15.17
N ALA A 411 -12.10 -14.76 14.11
CA ALA A 411 -10.74 -15.04 13.71
C ALA A 411 -9.70 -14.46 14.69
N ALA A 412 -9.91 -13.28 15.28
CA ALA A 412 -9.01 -12.76 16.32
C ALA A 412 -8.91 -13.70 17.54
N MET A 413 -10.04 -14.31 17.93
CA MET A 413 -10.05 -15.32 19.00
C MET A 413 -9.37 -16.63 18.56
N LEU A 414 -9.58 -17.05 17.31
CA LEU A 414 -8.93 -18.24 16.75
C LEU A 414 -7.41 -18.06 16.66
N THR A 415 -6.92 -16.93 16.16
CA THR A 415 -5.48 -16.61 16.10
C THR A 415 -4.86 -16.60 17.50
N SER A 416 -5.59 -16.08 18.49
CA SER A 416 -5.16 -16.12 19.89
C SER A 416 -5.02 -17.57 20.39
N ALA A 417 -6.03 -18.42 20.17
CA ALA A 417 -5.98 -19.83 20.56
C ALA A 417 -4.89 -20.61 19.81
N PHE A 418 -4.72 -20.34 18.51
CA PHE A 418 -3.69 -20.97 17.70
C PHE A 418 -2.29 -20.63 18.21
N ARG A 419 -2.04 -19.35 18.53
CA ARG A 419 -0.80 -18.90 19.19
C ARG A 419 -0.62 -19.49 20.57
N ALA A 420 -1.69 -19.61 21.34
CA ALA A 420 -1.65 -20.18 22.69
C ALA A 420 -1.09 -21.61 22.73
N PHE A 421 -1.29 -22.39 21.66
CA PHE A 421 -0.80 -23.76 21.52
C PHE A 421 0.45 -23.89 20.64
N GLY A 422 1.18 -22.80 20.37
CA GLY A 422 2.43 -22.84 19.58
C GLY A 422 2.23 -23.06 18.07
N GLY A 423 1.04 -22.75 17.54
CA GLY A 423 0.73 -23.03 16.14
C GLY A 423 1.50 -22.20 15.12
N GLU A 424 1.84 -20.96 15.48
CA GLU A 424 2.62 -20.07 14.61
C GLU A 424 4.06 -20.61 14.42
N GLU A 425 4.69 -21.03 15.51
CA GLU A 425 6.02 -21.67 15.51
C GLU A 425 5.99 -22.96 14.70
N LEU A 426 4.96 -23.80 14.87
CA LEU A 426 4.82 -25.04 14.11
C LEU A 426 4.76 -24.79 12.59
N VAL A 427 3.97 -23.80 12.15
CA VAL A 427 3.87 -23.46 10.72
C VAL A 427 5.16 -22.84 10.22
N LYS A 428 5.78 -21.95 11.00
CA LYS A 428 7.08 -21.35 10.70
C LYS A 428 8.15 -22.42 10.50
N ASP A 429 8.28 -23.36 11.44
CA ASP A 429 9.30 -24.40 11.38
C ASP A 429 9.05 -25.38 10.23
N PHE A 430 7.79 -25.75 9.99
CA PHE A 430 7.42 -26.57 8.83
C PHE A 430 7.80 -25.88 7.52
N LEU A 431 7.42 -24.61 7.33
CA LEU A 431 7.71 -23.88 6.09
C LEU A 431 9.22 -23.66 5.91
N GLN A 432 9.93 -23.31 6.97
CA GLN A 432 11.37 -23.06 6.93
C GLN A 432 12.22 -24.34 6.80
N GLY A 433 11.67 -25.50 7.17
CA GLY A 433 12.30 -26.82 7.00
C GLY A 433 12.18 -27.40 5.59
N LEU A 434 11.39 -26.78 4.71
CA LEU A 434 11.22 -27.27 3.33
C LEU A 434 12.45 -26.98 2.46
N PRO A 435 12.93 -27.95 1.67
CA PRO A 435 13.96 -27.69 0.68
C PRO A 435 13.39 -26.82 -0.46
N GLY A 436 14.16 -25.82 -0.92
CA GLY A 436 13.80 -24.99 -2.08
C GLY A 436 13.49 -23.51 -1.78
N GLY A 437 13.72 -23.04 -0.55
CA GLY A 437 13.66 -21.61 -0.18
C GLY A 437 12.27 -20.99 -0.36
N PHE A 438 12.23 -19.69 -0.65
CA PHE A 438 10.99 -18.92 -0.81
C PHE A 438 9.98 -19.57 -1.77
N TRP A 439 10.42 -20.01 -2.96
CA TRP A 439 9.49 -20.53 -3.97
C TRP A 439 8.80 -21.83 -3.54
N ALA A 440 9.51 -22.71 -2.82
CA ALA A 440 8.90 -23.90 -2.25
C ALA A 440 7.85 -23.54 -1.19
N GLN A 441 8.19 -22.62 -0.28
CA GLN A 441 7.26 -22.12 0.73
C GLN A 441 6.03 -21.46 0.09
N PHE A 442 6.25 -20.59 -0.89
CA PHE A 442 5.21 -19.88 -1.63
C PHE A 442 4.25 -20.85 -2.33
N VAL A 443 4.76 -21.83 -3.08
CA VAL A 443 3.92 -22.81 -3.80
C VAL A 443 3.11 -23.65 -2.82
N ILE A 444 3.72 -24.09 -1.70
CA ILE A 444 3.02 -24.88 -0.68
C ILE A 444 1.94 -24.05 0.02
N VAL A 445 2.23 -22.79 0.38
CA VAL A 445 1.23 -21.88 0.96
C VAL A 445 0.09 -21.62 -0.03
N MET A 446 0.39 -21.38 -1.31
CA MET A 446 -0.63 -21.24 -2.34
C MET A 446 -1.47 -22.50 -2.49
N LEU A 447 -0.85 -23.69 -2.47
CA LEU A 447 -1.58 -24.96 -2.52
C LEU A 447 -2.49 -25.16 -1.30
N VAL A 448 -2.02 -24.82 -0.09
CA VAL A 448 -2.81 -24.91 1.13
C VAL A 448 -4.00 -23.95 1.07
N ILE A 449 -3.78 -22.69 0.68
CA ILE A 449 -4.86 -21.71 0.48
C ILE A 449 -5.87 -22.21 -0.56
N PHE A 450 -5.37 -22.78 -1.67
CA PHE A 450 -6.20 -23.32 -2.73
C PHE A 450 -7.08 -24.48 -2.25
N ILE A 451 -6.55 -25.41 -1.44
CA ILE A 451 -7.34 -26.52 -0.90
C ILE A 451 -8.32 -26.02 0.16
N LEU A 452 -7.89 -25.11 1.02
CA LEU A 452 -8.74 -24.55 2.09
C LEU A 452 -9.94 -23.80 1.53
N GLY A 453 -9.78 -23.08 0.42
CA GLY A 453 -10.90 -22.37 -0.20
C GLY A 453 -11.94 -23.26 -0.88
N PHE A 454 -11.78 -24.59 -0.87
CA PHE A 454 -12.88 -25.49 -1.19
C PHE A 454 -13.93 -25.50 -0.08
N PHE A 455 -13.52 -25.24 1.17
CA PHE A 455 -14.36 -25.37 2.37
C PHE A 455 -14.59 -24.03 3.08
N LEU A 456 -13.66 -23.10 2.94
CA LEU A 456 -13.69 -21.79 3.58
C LEU A 456 -14.00 -20.70 2.55
N ASP A 457 -14.77 -19.70 2.97
CA ASP A 457 -14.97 -18.49 2.18
C ASP A 457 -13.71 -17.59 2.29
N PHE A 458 -13.55 -16.63 1.38
CA PHE A 458 -12.33 -15.83 1.25
C PHE A 458 -12.08 -14.99 2.50
N ILE A 459 -13.14 -14.58 3.21
CA ILE A 459 -13.03 -13.78 4.43
C ILE A 459 -12.31 -14.59 5.50
N GLU A 460 -12.67 -15.85 5.66
CA GLU A 460 -12.08 -16.79 6.59
C GLU A 460 -10.62 -17.01 6.27
N ILE A 461 -10.29 -17.27 5.01
CA ILE A 461 -8.89 -17.46 4.60
C ILE A 461 -8.08 -16.19 4.85
N ALA A 462 -8.61 -15.04 4.46
CA ALA A 462 -7.94 -13.75 4.62
C ALA A 462 -7.63 -13.46 6.09
N VAL A 463 -8.50 -13.82 7.03
CA VAL A 463 -8.34 -13.42 8.44
C VAL A 463 -7.70 -14.53 9.28
N VAL A 464 -7.82 -15.79 8.87
CA VAL A 464 -7.22 -16.93 9.60
C VAL A 464 -5.87 -17.32 9.02
N VAL A 465 -5.79 -17.52 7.70
CA VAL A 465 -4.59 -18.10 7.07
C VAL A 465 -3.53 -17.04 6.80
N VAL A 466 -3.92 -15.88 6.26
CA VAL A 466 -2.96 -14.84 5.84
C VAL A 466 -2.10 -14.33 7.01
N PRO A 467 -2.64 -14.01 8.20
CA PRO A 467 -1.80 -13.57 9.32
C PRO A 467 -0.79 -14.60 9.80
N ILE A 468 -1.01 -15.89 9.50
CA ILE A 468 -0.09 -16.98 9.86
C ILE A 468 1.00 -17.11 8.80
N VAL A 469 0.64 -17.15 7.52
CA VAL A 469 1.59 -17.49 6.44
C VAL A 469 2.31 -16.29 5.85
N ALA A 470 1.65 -15.12 5.79
CA ALA A 470 2.20 -13.94 5.13
C ALA A 470 3.43 -13.34 5.85
N PRO A 471 3.48 -13.26 7.20
CA PRO A 471 4.67 -12.75 7.88
C PRO A 471 5.93 -13.56 7.54
N ILE A 472 5.78 -14.88 7.43
CA ILE A 472 6.86 -15.81 7.13
C ILE A 472 7.39 -15.58 5.71
N LEU A 473 6.48 -15.46 4.72
CA LEU A 473 6.84 -15.22 3.32
C LEU A 473 7.43 -13.82 3.09
N LEU A 474 6.90 -12.80 3.77
CA LEU A 474 7.35 -11.42 3.65
C LEU A 474 8.68 -11.16 4.38
N ALA A 475 8.99 -11.94 5.41
CA ALA A 475 10.25 -11.84 6.13
C ALA A 475 11.45 -12.34 5.30
N ASP A 476 11.26 -13.28 4.38
CA ASP A 476 12.34 -13.91 3.60
C ASP A 476 13.06 -12.88 2.69
N PRO A 477 14.35 -12.59 2.94
CA PRO A 477 15.12 -11.59 2.20
C PRO A 477 15.55 -12.05 0.79
N SER A 478 15.45 -13.35 0.47
CA SER A 478 15.87 -13.89 -0.83
C SER A 478 14.96 -13.46 -1.98
N ALA A 479 13.64 -13.48 -1.76
CA ALA A 479 12.67 -13.05 -2.76
C ALA A 479 12.23 -11.60 -2.58
N ASN A 480 12.27 -11.07 -1.34
CA ASN A 480 11.93 -9.68 -1.01
C ASN A 480 10.64 -9.19 -1.70
N VAL A 481 9.59 -10.00 -1.61
CA VAL A 481 8.31 -9.72 -2.26
C VAL A 481 7.56 -8.60 -1.56
N THR A 482 6.78 -7.83 -2.32
CA THR A 482 5.92 -6.79 -1.77
C THR A 482 4.65 -7.41 -1.19
N ALA A 483 4.10 -6.78 -0.15
CA ALA A 483 2.76 -7.14 0.35
C ALA A 483 1.70 -7.00 -0.75
N VAL A 484 1.88 -6.02 -1.66
CA VAL A 484 0.95 -5.81 -2.77
C VAL A 484 0.89 -7.02 -3.70
N TRP A 485 2.06 -7.50 -4.13
CA TRP A 485 2.17 -8.67 -4.99
C TRP A 485 1.62 -9.92 -4.31
N LEU A 486 1.99 -10.17 -3.04
CA LEU A 486 1.50 -11.33 -2.30
C LEU A 486 -0.02 -11.31 -2.15
N GLY A 487 -0.62 -10.15 -1.85
CA GLY A 487 -2.07 -10.01 -1.72
C GLY A 487 -2.82 -10.27 -3.02
N VAL A 488 -2.31 -9.77 -4.15
CA VAL A 488 -2.90 -10.05 -5.47
C VAL A 488 -2.80 -11.54 -5.81
N MET A 489 -1.68 -12.18 -5.53
CA MET A 489 -1.50 -13.62 -5.76
C MET A 489 -2.45 -14.46 -4.90
N ILE A 490 -2.60 -14.12 -3.61
CA ILE A 490 -3.58 -14.74 -2.71
C ILE A 490 -5.01 -14.53 -3.24
N GLY A 491 -5.35 -13.32 -3.69
CA GLY A 491 -6.66 -13.00 -4.25
C GLY A 491 -7.01 -13.83 -5.49
N LEU A 492 -6.08 -13.93 -6.46
CA LEU A 492 -6.24 -14.77 -7.65
C LEU A 492 -6.36 -16.26 -7.30
N ASN A 493 -5.59 -16.72 -6.32
CA ASN A 493 -5.63 -18.10 -5.88
C ASN A 493 -6.95 -18.47 -5.18
N ILE A 494 -7.42 -17.62 -4.25
CA ILE A 494 -8.72 -17.79 -3.60
C ILE A 494 -9.85 -17.80 -4.63
N GLN A 495 -9.77 -16.93 -5.63
CA GLN A 495 -10.74 -16.90 -6.73
C GLN A 495 -10.79 -18.21 -7.52
N THR A 496 -9.62 -18.79 -7.78
CA THR A 496 -9.51 -20.09 -8.48
C THR A 496 -10.09 -21.22 -7.64
N SER A 497 -9.81 -21.18 -6.34
CA SER A 497 -10.36 -22.13 -5.38
C SER A 497 -11.90 -22.07 -5.32
N PHE A 498 -12.48 -20.87 -5.37
CA PHE A 498 -13.93 -20.65 -5.35
C PHE A 498 -14.68 -21.30 -6.52
N LEU A 499 -13.98 -21.61 -7.61
CA LEU A 499 -14.50 -22.28 -8.79
C LEU A 499 -14.22 -23.78 -8.83
N THR A 500 -13.29 -24.28 -8.02
CA THR A 500 -12.77 -25.64 -8.17
C THR A 500 -13.62 -26.68 -7.44
N PRO A 501 -14.08 -27.77 -8.11
CA PRO A 501 -14.75 -28.89 -7.45
C PRO A 501 -13.83 -29.58 -6.41
N PRO A 502 -14.36 -30.18 -5.33
CA PRO A 502 -15.70 -30.76 -5.21
C PRO A 502 -16.78 -29.79 -4.76
N PHE A 503 -16.41 -28.70 -4.06
CA PHE A 503 -17.39 -27.74 -3.57
C PHE A 503 -17.61 -26.60 -4.57
N GLY A 504 -16.59 -25.77 -4.80
CA GLY A 504 -16.67 -24.60 -5.69
C GLY A 504 -17.89 -23.72 -5.39
N PHE A 505 -17.83 -22.88 -4.36
CA PHE A 505 -18.98 -22.07 -3.87
C PHE A 505 -19.76 -21.38 -5.00
N ALA A 506 -19.07 -20.81 -5.99
CA ALA A 506 -19.71 -20.19 -7.14
C ALA A 506 -20.60 -21.18 -7.92
N LEU A 507 -20.18 -22.43 -8.07
CA LEU A 507 -20.96 -23.48 -8.73
C LEU A 507 -22.20 -23.84 -7.93
N PHE A 508 -22.12 -23.90 -6.60
CA PHE A 508 -23.29 -24.14 -5.76
C PHE A 508 -24.28 -22.99 -5.77
N TYR A 509 -23.80 -21.74 -5.74
CA TYR A 509 -24.65 -20.57 -5.90
C TYR A 509 -25.37 -20.57 -7.25
N LEU A 510 -24.66 -20.89 -8.33
CA LEU A 510 -25.27 -21.04 -9.65
C LEU A 510 -26.25 -22.22 -9.69
N ARG A 511 -25.93 -23.34 -9.03
CA ARG A 511 -26.82 -24.51 -8.97
C ARG A 511 -28.11 -24.19 -8.25
N GLY A 512 -28.08 -23.33 -7.23
CA GLY A 512 -29.26 -22.88 -6.49
C GLY A 512 -30.29 -22.15 -7.35
N VAL A 513 -29.88 -21.57 -8.48
CA VAL A 513 -30.75 -20.84 -9.41
C VAL A 513 -30.91 -21.50 -10.78
N ALA A 514 -30.05 -22.48 -11.11
CA ALA A 514 -30.07 -23.14 -12.41
C ALA A 514 -31.30 -24.06 -12.59
N PRO A 515 -31.92 -24.08 -13.78
CA PRO A 515 -33.05 -24.95 -14.07
C PRO A 515 -32.63 -26.43 -14.06
N ALA A 516 -33.56 -27.33 -13.79
CA ALA A 516 -33.31 -28.77 -13.63
C ALA A 516 -32.68 -29.46 -14.85
N VAL A 517 -32.75 -28.84 -16.03
CA VAL A 517 -32.08 -29.31 -17.26
C VAL A 517 -30.55 -29.25 -17.16
N VAL A 518 -30.01 -28.36 -16.33
CA VAL A 518 -28.56 -28.20 -16.11
C VAL A 518 -28.11 -29.16 -15.03
N LYS A 519 -27.26 -30.13 -15.38
CA LYS A 519 -26.70 -31.07 -14.40
C LYS A 519 -25.44 -30.48 -13.76
N THR A 520 -25.19 -30.81 -12.50
CA THR A 520 -23.97 -30.40 -11.78
C THR A 520 -22.69 -30.77 -12.54
N ILE A 521 -22.68 -31.95 -13.20
CA ILE A 521 -21.54 -32.40 -14.00
C ILE A 521 -21.28 -31.49 -15.21
N ASP A 522 -22.30 -30.86 -15.79
CA ASP A 522 -22.14 -29.94 -16.90
C ASP A 522 -21.45 -28.65 -16.42
N MET A 523 -21.79 -28.20 -15.21
CA MET A 523 -21.14 -27.06 -14.55
C MET A 523 -19.68 -27.35 -14.26
N TYR A 524 -19.36 -28.55 -13.75
CA TYR A 524 -17.99 -28.98 -13.49
C TYR A 524 -17.17 -29.07 -14.77
N LYS A 525 -17.72 -29.62 -15.85
CA LYS A 525 -17.06 -29.65 -17.16
C LYS A 525 -16.83 -28.24 -17.71
N GLY A 526 -17.78 -27.34 -17.48
CA GLY A 526 -17.72 -25.95 -17.92
C GLY A 526 -16.57 -25.16 -17.28
N VAL A 527 -16.37 -25.33 -15.97
CA VAL A 527 -15.43 -24.51 -15.21
C VAL A 527 -13.95 -24.92 -15.39
N ILE A 528 -13.67 -26.17 -15.79
CA ILE A 528 -12.29 -26.68 -15.96
C ILE A 528 -11.46 -25.77 -16.87
N ALA A 529 -12.04 -25.29 -17.97
CA ALA A 529 -11.33 -24.39 -18.88
C ALA A 529 -10.98 -23.05 -18.20
N PHE A 530 -11.89 -22.48 -17.43
CA PHE A 530 -11.68 -21.23 -16.71
C PHE A 530 -10.68 -21.36 -15.55
N ILE A 531 -10.69 -22.50 -14.84
CA ILE A 531 -9.66 -22.82 -13.84
C ILE A 531 -8.28 -22.87 -14.52
N GLY A 532 -8.17 -23.53 -15.68
CA GLY A 532 -6.93 -23.54 -16.46
C GLY A 532 -6.46 -22.13 -16.83
N LEU A 533 -7.36 -21.25 -17.26
CA LEU A 533 -7.04 -19.85 -17.56
C LEU A 533 -6.62 -19.06 -16.33
N GLN A 534 -7.22 -19.31 -15.17
CA GLN A 534 -6.82 -18.67 -13.91
C GLN A 534 -5.45 -19.13 -13.44
N LEU A 535 -5.12 -20.41 -13.57
CA LEU A 535 -3.77 -20.91 -13.28
C LEU A 535 -2.73 -20.29 -14.22
N VAL A 536 -3.08 -20.10 -15.50
CA VAL A 536 -2.23 -19.35 -16.45
C VAL A 536 -2.09 -17.88 -16.03
N ALA A 537 -3.17 -17.22 -15.63
CA ALA A 537 -3.13 -15.85 -15.13
C ALA A 537 -2.26 -15.72 -13.87
N LEU A 538 -2.40 -16.66 -12.93
CA LEU A 538 -1.58 -16.75 -11.71
C LEU A 538 -0.10 -16.91 -12.07
N ALA A 539 0.23 -17.77 -13.04
CA ALA A 539 1.60 -17.93 -13.52
C ALA A 539 2.14 -16.64 -14.16
N ILE A 540 1.35 -15.98 -15.02
CA ILE A 540 1.72 -14.70 -15.65
C ILE A 540 2.03 -13.65 -14.58
N VAL A 541 1.12 -13.44 -13.63
CA VAL A 541 1.32 -12.45 -12.55
C VAL A 541 2.48 -12.84 -11.63
N GLY A 542 2.68 -14.15 -11.44
CA GLY A 542 3.80 -14.69 -10.66
C GLY A 542 5.18 -14.41 -11.28
N PHE A 543 5.31 -14.51 -12.60
CA PHE A 543 6.57 -14.25 -13.31
C PHE A 543 6.81 -12.78 -13.64
N TYR A 544 5.75 -11.97 -13.72
CA TYR A 544 5.83 -10.55 -14.08
C TYR A 544 5.31 -9.67 -12.93
N PRO A 545 6.10 -9.49 -11.84
CA PRO A 545 5.69 -8.69 -10.69
C PRO A 545 5.41 -7.22 -11.05
N GLN A 546 5.94 -6.72 -12.17
CA GLN A 546 5.67 -5.36 -12.65
C GLN A 546 4.18 -5.14 -12.97
N LEU A 547 3.44 -6.20 -13.32
CA LEU A 547 1.98 -6.10 -13.53
C LEU A 547 1.25 -5.65 -12.25
N VAL A 548 1.81 -5.95 -11.09
CA VAL A 548 1.23 -5.61 -9.78
C VAL A 548 1.87 -4.37 -9.18
N ASN A 549 3.20 -4.27 -9.19
CA ASN A 549 3.90 -3.23 -8.44
C ASN A 549 4.02 -1.88 -9.18
N TYR A 550 3.98 -1.87 -10.52
CA TYR A 550 4.25 -0.66 -11.30
C TYR A 550 3.21 0.43 -11.10
N LEU A 551 1.92 0.09 -11.18
CA LEU A 551 0.86 1.08 -11.07
C LEU A 551 0.78 1.72 -9.67
N PRO A 552 0.86 0.95 -8.56
CA PRO A 552 1.04 1.50 -7.22
C PRO A 552 2.26 2.41 -7.08
N ASN A 553 3.45 1.95 -7.50
CA ASN A 553 4.68 2.75 -7.41
C ASN A 553 4.58 4.06 -8.20
N ARG A 554 4.02 3.99 -9.41
CA ARG A 554 3.80 5.16 -10.27
C ARG A 554 2.85 6.18 -9.62
N SER A 555 1.73 5.72 -9.06
CA SER A 555 0.76 6.60 -8.39
C SER A 555 1.39 7.25 -7.16
N ASN A 556 2.09 6.48 -6.33
CA ASN A 556 2.71 6.98 -5.11
C ASN A 556 3.82 8.02 -5.40
N LEU A 557 4.73 7.74 -6.34
CA LEU A 557 5.86 8.62 -6.67
C LEU A 557 5.47 9.88 -7.45
N LEU A 558 4.32 9.90 -8.11
CA LEU A 558 3.78 11.09 -8.80
C LEU A 558 2.81 11.89 -7.94
N SER A 559 2.51 11.44 -6.72
CA SER A 559 1.58 12.13 -5.84
C SER A 559 2.22 13.36 -5.18
N GLU A 560 1.40 14.31 -4.74
CA GLU A 560 1.87 15.48 -3.98
C GLU A 560 2.47 15.10 -2.62
N THR A 561 2.15 13.89 -2.13
CA THR A 561 2.70 13.31 -0.89
C THR A 561 3.84 12.32 -1.17
N ALA A 562 4.44 12.36 -2.36
CA ALA A 562 5.53 11.47 -2.72
C ALA A 562 6.71 11.59 -1.74
N PRO A 563 7.38 10.46 -1.42
CA PRO A 563 8.55 10.48 -0.56
C PRO A 563 9.67 11.33 -1.17
N PRO A 564 10.42 12.09 -0.36
CA PRO A 564 11.50 12.92 -0.89
C PRO A 564 12.59 12.05 -1.51
N PRO A 565 13.30 12.54 -2.54
CA PRO A 565 14.40 11.83 -3.20
C PRO A 565 15.57 11.47 -2.27
N ARG A 566 15.66 11.98 -1.04
CA ARG A 566 16.64 11.54 -0.01
C ARG A 566 16.27 10.21 0.64
N ASN A 567 15.05 9.71 0.42
CA ASN A 567 14.59 8.45 1.01
C ASN A 567 15.56 7.32 0.62
N PRO A 568 16.13 6.59 1.59
CA PRO A 568 17.06 5.50 1.34
C PRO A 568 16.55 4.50 0.28
N ARG A 569 15.25 4.16 0.32
CA ARG A 569 14.66 3.11 -0.54
C ARG A 569 14.70 3.46 -2.03
N LEU A 570 14.72 4.75 -2.37
CA LEU A 570 14.76 5.23 -3.74
C LEU A 570 16.19 5.26 -4.30
N GLN A 571 17.20 5.29 -3.41
CA GLN A 571 18.57 5.60 -3.79
C GLN A 571 19.14 4.62 -4.79
N PHE A 572 18.92 3.33 -4.60
CA PHE A 572 19.45 2.32 -5.52
C PHE A 572 19.00 2.56 -6.97
N CYS A 573 17.70 2.80 -7.17
CA CYS A 573 17.16 3.06 -8.50
C CYS A 573 17.57 4.43 -9.04
N MET A 574 17.60 5.45 -8.18
CA MET A 574 18.05 6.80 -8.57
C MET A 574 19.53 6.80 -8.98
N GLU A 575 20.41 6.16 -8.22
CA GLU A 575 21.84 6.05 -8.52
C GLU A 575 22.07 5.35 -9.86
N LYS A 576 21.27 4.32 -10.18
CA LYS A 576 21.31 3.65 -11.49
C LYS A 576 20.91 4.57 -12.65
N ILE A 577 19.89 5.40 -12.46
CA ILE A 577 19.43 6.38 -13.46
C ILE A 577 20.50 7.48 -13.62
N VAL A 578 21.04 8.01 -12.52
CA VAL A 578 22.08 9.04 -12.56
C VAL A 578 23.36 8.51 -13.20
N TYR A 579 23.74 7.25 -12.96
CA TYR A 579 24.84 6.60 -13.68
C TYR A 579 24.62 6.60 -15.20
N GLN A 580 23.40 6.26 -15.65
CA GLN A 580 23.06 6.29 -17.08
C GLN A 580 23.11 7.72 -17.65
N ASP A 581 22.63 8.71 -16.90
CA ASP A 581 22.73 10.12 -17.28
C ASP A 581 24.19 10.57 -17.41
N PHE A 582 25.04 10.27 -16.41
CA PHE A 582 26.47 10.61 -16.48
C PHE A 582 27.19 9.92 -17.65
N ARG A 583 26.79 8.71 -18.04
CA ARG A 583 27.33 8.03 -19.22
C ARG A 583 26.97 8.72 -20.54
N GLN A 584 25.80 9.35 -20.61
CA GLN A 584 25.31 10.01 -21.82
C GLN A 584 25.70 11.50 -21.87
N ASN A 585 25.61 12.19 -20.73
CA ASN A 585 25.68 13.64 -20.60
C ASN A 585 26.85 14.13 -19.73
N GLY A 586 27.72 13.24 -19.24
CA GLY A 586 28.78 13.59 -18.28
C GLY A 586 29.75 14.67 -18.77
N GLN A 587 30.07 14.72 -20.07
CA GLN A 587 30.91 15.79 -20.63
C GLN A 587 30.24 17.17 -20.55
N THR A 588 28.92 17.22 -20.76
CA THR A 588 28.13 18.44 -20.64
C THR A 588 28.08 18.91 -19.18
N VAL A 589 27.93 17.97 -18.23
CA VAL A 589 27.95 18.27 -16.79
C VAL A 589 29.32 18.82 -16.37
N LEU A 590 30.43 18.19 -16.81
CA LEU A 590 31.78 18.68 -16.53
C LEU A 590 32.05 20.05 -17.14
N ALA A 591 31.56 20.30 -18.36
CA ALA A 591 31.67 21.61 -18.99
C ALA A 591 30.87 22.68 -18.21
N ALA A 592 29.69 22.34 -17.68
CA ALA A 592 28.91 23.24 -16.85
C ALA A 592 29.60 23.55 -15.51
N ILE A 593 30.24 22.55 -14.88
CA ILE A 593 31.07 22.74 -13.67
C ILE A 593 32.23 23.69 -13.98
N GLN A 594 32.97 23.45 -15.08
CA GLN A 594 34.09 24.32 -15.45
C GLN A 594 33.64 25.77 -15.72
N ASN A 595 32.53 25.96 -16.44
CA ASN A 595 31.99 27.29 -16.69
C ASN A 595 31.55 28.00 -15.40
N ALA A 596 31.10 27.25 -14.39
CA ALA A 596 30.73 27.80 -13.08
C ALA A 596 31.95 28.18 -12.25
N GLU A 597 33.03 27.40 -12.30
CA GLU A 597 34.31 27.73 -11.68
C GLU A 597 34.97 28.99 -12.28
N ASP A 598 34.72 29.27 -13.56
CA ASP A 598 35.25 30.43 -14.28
C ASP A 598 34.49 31.75 -13.95
N LEU A 599 33.40 31.69 -13.18
CA LEU A 599 32.63 32.88 -12.78
C LEU A 599 33.43 33.76 -11.80
N ASP A 600 33.34 35.09 -11.96
CA ASP A 600 33.97 36.03 -11.02
C ASP A 600 33.24 36.01 -9.67
N MET A 601 33.88 35.45 -8.66
CA MET A 601 33.38 35.36 -7.27
C MET A 601 34.17 36.27 -6.31
N SER A 602 35.08 37.10 -6.81
CA SER A 602 36.04 37.86 -5.99
C SER A 602 35.41 38.88 -5.04
N TYR A 603 34.16 39.26 -5.30
CA TYR A 603 33.41 40.25 -4.51
C TYR A 603 32.44 39.62 -3.51
N LEU A 604 32.33 38.28 -3.46
CA LEU A 604 31.56 37.59 -2.43
C LEU A 604 32.31 37.60 -1.10
N PRO A 605 31.59 37.48 0.04
CA PRO A 605 32.20 37.16 1.33
C PRO A 605 33.07 35.90 1.28
N GLU A 606 34.17 35.88 2.03
CA GLU A 606 35.15 34.76 2.02
C GLU A 606 34.50 33.40 2.34
N ASP A 607 33.54 33.37 3.25
CA ASP A 607 32.81 32.15 3.62
C ASP A 607 32.02 31.58 2.42
N LEU A 608 31.27 32.42 1.71
CA LEU A 608 30.48 32.00 0.54
C LEU A 608 31.39 31.60 -0.64
N GLN A 609 32.51 32.30 -0.82
CA GLN A 609 33.49 31.95 -1.84
C GLN A 609 34.08 30.56 -1.58
N LYS A 610 34.46 30.29 -0.32
CA LYS A 610 35.00 29.01 0.10
C LYS A 610 33.98 27.88 -0.09
N ASP A 611 32.75 28.10 0.36
CA ASP A 611 31.68 27.10 0.27
C ASP A 611 31.32 26.76 -1.19
N LEU A 612 31.27 27.76 -2.09
CA LEU A 612 31.06 27.52 -3.52
C LEU A 612 32.23 26.82 -4.19
N THR A 613 33.46 27.20 -3.84
CA THR A 613 34.66 26.57 -4.40
C THR A 613 34.72 25.09 -3.99
N GLU A 614 34.45 24.78 -2.72
CA GLU A 614 34.34 23.40 -2.25
C GLU A 614 33.18 22.67 -2.94
N ALA A 615 32.03 23.33 -3.12
CA ALA A 615 30.89 22.74 -3.80
C ALA A 615 31.20 22.35 -5.27
N PHE A 616 31.94 23.18 -6.02
CA PHE A 616 32.36 22.86 -7.39
C PHE A 616 33.37 21.70 -7.43
N GLU A 617 34.32 21.67 -6.49
CA GLU A 617 35.25 20.54 -6.35
C GLU A 617 34.48 19.22 -6.08
N LYS A 618 33.52 19.25 -5.14
CA LYS A 618 32.67 18.09 -4.84
C LYS A 618 31.79 17.69 -6.03
N ALA A 619 31.29 18.65 -6.80
CA ALA A 619 30.52 18.36 -8.01
C ALA A 619 31.38 17.62 -9.06
N ARG A 620 32.65 18.02 -9.21
CA ARG A 620 33.63 17.36 -10.09
C ARG A 620 33.94 15.93 -9.61
N ASP A 621 34.01 15.71 -8.30
CA ASP A 621 34.22 14.40 -7.68
C ASP A 621 33.03 13.43 -7.83
N ALA A 622 31.83 13.94 -8.11
CA ALA A 622 30.62 13.10 -8.19
C ALA A 622 30.70 12.05 -9.30
N LEU A 623 31.26 12.41 -10.47
CA LEU A 623 31.41 11.51 -11.62
C LEU A 623 32.33 10.30 -11.32
N PRO A 624 33.60 10.49 -10.90
CA PRO A 624 34.48 9.37 -10.58
C PRO A 624 33.99 8.55 -9.38
N GLN A 625 33.30 9.16 -8.40
CA GLN A 625 32.69 8.41 -7.31
C GLN A 625 31.51 7.54 -7.78
N MET A 626 30.71 8.01 -8.75
CA MET A 626 29.65 7.20 -9.35
C MET A 626 30.22 6.02 -10.15
N GLU A 627 31.33 6.22 -10.87
CA GLU A 627 32.06 5.11 -11.51
C GLU A 627 32.59 4.11 -10.48
N ALA A 628 33.09 4.60 -9.33
CA ALA A 628 33.53 3.74 -8.23
C ALA A 628 32.38 2.93 -7.62
N ILE A 629 31.17 3.50 -7.49
CA ILE A 629 29.97 2.74 -7.08
C ILE A 629 29.70 1.63 -8.07
N HIS A 630 29.68 1.93 -9.38
CA HIS A 630 29.39 0.93 -10.39
C HIS A 630 30.44 -0.19 -10.42
N ALA A 631 31.72 0.15 -10.29
CA ALA A 631 32.80 -0.82 -10.18
C ALA A 631 32.67 -1.69 -8.93
N ALA A 632 32.29 -1.10 -7.79
CA ALA A 632 32.04 -1.84 -6.55
C ALA A 632 30.81 -2.76 -6.66
N GLU A 633 29.74 -2.32 -7.32
CA GLU A 633 28.54 -3.12 -7.58
C GLU A 633 28.85 -4.32 -8.49
N ILE A 634 29.67 -4.14 -9.53
CA ILE A 634 30.16 -5.26 -10.36
C ILE A 634 30.99 -6.23 -9.52
N ALA A 635 31.91 -5.73 -8.68
CA ALA A 635 32.74 -6.58 -7.83
C ALA A 635 31.91 -7.41 -6.83
N VAL A 636 30.86 -6.81 -6.25
CA VAL A 636 29.88 -7.54 -5.42
C VAL A 636 29.15 -8.59 -6.25
N GLY A 637 28.70 -8.25 -7.46
CA GLY A 637 28.03 -9.18 -8.37
C GLY A 637 28.88 -10.39 -8.72
N GLU A 638 30.15 -10.18 -9.09
CA GLU A 638 31.11 -11.25 -9.40
C GLU A 638 31.40 -12.12 -8.18
N ALA A 639 31.65 -11.51 -7.01
CA ALA A 639 31.91 -12.24 -5.77
C ALA A 639 30.67 -13.01 -5.27
N SER A 640 29.46 -12.50 -5.55
CA SER A 640 28.21 -13.12 -5.09
C SER A 640 27.95 -14.49 -5.70
N GLY A 641 28.48 -14.78 -6.89
CA GLY A 641 28.23 -16.05 -7.60
C GLY A 641 28.71 -17.27 -6.83
N GLU A 642 29.97 -17.26 -6.41
CA GLU A 642 30.58 -18.35 -5.63
C GLU A 642 30.19 -18.28 -4.14
N TYR A 643 30.05 -17.08 -3.60
CA TYR A 643 29.73 -16.86 -2.18
C TYR A 643 28.30 -17.31 -1.82
N ARG A 644 27.33 -17.11 -2.71
CA ARG A 644 25.91 -17.33 -2.40
C ARG A 644 25.56 -18.78 -2.01
N PRO A 645 26.00 -19.83 -2.74
CA PRO A 645 25.76 -21.21 -2.30
C PRO A 645 26.36 -21.53 -0.94
N LEU A 646 27.57 -21.02 -0.66
CA LEU A 646 28.24 -21.20 0.63
C LEU A 646 27.48 -20.49 1.74
N HIS A 647 27.12 -19.22 1.52
CA HIS A 647 26.32 -18.40 2.43
C HIS A 647 24.99 -19.07 2.80
N VAL A 648 24.21 -19.49 1.80
CA VAL A 648 22.92 -20.16 2.03
C VAL A 648 23.07 -21.43 2.86
N ARG A 649 24.12 -22.21 2.60
CA ARG A 649 24.40 -23.44 3.36
C ARG A 649 24.77 -23.13 4.80
N VAL A 650 25.73 -22.23 5.04
CA VAL A 650 26.20 -21.91 6.39
C VAL A 650 25.10 -21.23 7.21
N ARG A 651 24.37 -20.26 6.64
CA ARG A 651 23.22 -19.65 7.31
C ARG A 651 22.11 -20.66 7.63
N GLY A 652 21.93 -21.68 6.77
CA GLY A 652 21.06 -22.81 7.06
C GLY A 652 21.48 -23.58 8.31
N LEU A 653 22.76 -23.96 8.38
CA LEU A 653 23.35 -24.66 9.53
C LEU A 653 23.28 -23.82 10.81
N GLU A 654 23.63 -22.53 10.76
CA GLU A 654 23.55 -21.61 11.90
C GLU A 654 22.11 -21.39 12.38
N ARG A 655 21.14 -21.34 11.46
CA ARG A 655 19.72 -21.25 11.81
C ARG A 655 19.26 -22.52 12.52
N ASP A 656 19.63 -23.68 12.02
CA ASP A 656 19.24 -24.96 12.61
C ASP A 656 19.93 -25.17 13.97
N ALA A 657 21.19 -24.75 14.12
CA ALA A 657 21.90 -24.70 15.41
C ALA A 657 21.24 -23.74 16.41
N ARG A 658 20.80 -22.54 15.97
CA ARG A 658 20.07 -21.59 16.83
C ARG A 658 18.75 -22.13 17.34
N ARG A 659 18.00 -22.89 16.53
CA ARG A 659 16.78 -23.56 16.99
C ARG A 659 17.06 -24.55 18.12
N LEU A 660 18.19 -25.26 18.03
CA LEU A 660 18.63 -26.15 19.11
C LEU A 660 19.02 -25.34 20.35
N ASP A 661 19.72 -24.20 20.19
CA ASP A 661 20.08 -23.30 21.30
C ASP A 661 18.84 -22.73 22.03
N GLU A 662 17.81 -22.31 21.28
CA GLU A 662 16.52 -21.89 21.84
C GLU A 662 15.89 -23.02 22.67
N ARG A 663 15.86 -24.25 22.12
CA ARG A 663 15.31 -25.42 22.82
C ARG A 663 16.12 -25.81 24.05
N ILE A 664 17.44 -25.70 23.99
CA ILE A 664 18.33 -25.91 25.13
C ILE A 664 18.02 -24.88 26.21
N SER A 665 17.87 -23.61 25.86
CA SER A 665 17.53 -22.54 26.82
C SER A 665 16.18 -22.80 27.51
N GLU A 666 15.17 -23.25 26.78
CA GLU A 666 13.88 -23.66 27.37
C GLU A 666 14.03 -24.81 28.38
N LEU A 667 14.79 -25.86 28.02
CA LEU A 667 15.04 -26.99 28.90
C LEU A 667 15.89 -26.59 30.12
N GLN A 668 16.83 -25.65 29.97
CA GLN A 668 17.64 -25.13 31.08
C GLN A 668 16.76 -24.45 32.14
N VAL A 669 15.70 -23.75 31.74
CA VAL A 669 14.72 -23.19 32.69
C VAL A 669 14.04 -24.29 33.50
N ILE A 670 13.72 -25.43 32.89
CA ILE A 670 13.13 -26.59 33.58
C ILE A 670 14.11 -27.16 34.60
N VAL A 671 15.38 -27.33 34.22
CA VAL A 671 16.44 -27.82 35.11
C VAL A 671 16.63 -26.86 36.30
N GLN A 672 16.75 -25.56 36.05
CA GLN A 672 16.95 -24.54 37.09
C GLN A 672 15.78 -24.45 38.08
N ARG A 673 14.56 -24.76 37.61
CA ARG A 673 13.33 -24.70 38.42
C ARG A 673 12.90 -26.09 38.95
N SER A 674 13.76 -27.10 38.81
CA SER A 674 13.54 -28.44 39.38
C SER A 674 14.09 -28.53 40.80
N GLY A 675 13.41 -29.27 41.67
CA GLY A 675 13.87 -29.49 43.05
C GLY A 675 12.75 -29.73 44.06
N PRO A 676 13.09 -29.95 45.35
CA PRO A 676 12.11 -30.27 46.40
C PRO A 676 11.03 -29.20 46.60
N ASN A 677 11.37 -27.93 46.32
CA ASN A 677 10.48 -26.77 46.37
C ASN A 677 10.34 -26.10 44.98
N GLY A 678 10.71 -26.80 43.90
CA GLY A 678 10.68 -26.29 42.53
C GLY A 678 9.31 -26.43 41.88
N ILE A 679 9.13 -25.77 40.73
CA ILE A 679 7.92 -25.90 39.91
C ILE A 679 7.91 -27.29 39.24
N TYR A 680 9.09 -27.83 38.92
CA TYR A 680 9.26 -29.13 38.27
C TYR A 680 9.84 -30.18 39.23
N THR A 681 9.49 -31.45 39.01
CA THR A 681 10.03 -32.57 39.80
C THR A 681 11.50 -32.84 39.47
N GLN A 682 12.23 -33.46 40.39
CA GLN A 682 13.64 -33.82 40.19
C GLN A 682 13.84 -34.72 38.95
N GLU A 683 12.95 -35.70 38.76
CA GLU A 683 13.00 -36.61 37.61
C GLU A 683 12.78 -35.89 36.27
N GLN A 684 11.92 -34.86 36.24
CA GLN A 684 11.75 -34.01 35.06
C GLN A 684 12.99 -33.16 34.79
N GLY A 685 13.65 -32.66 35.84
CA GLY A 685 14.94 -31.97 35.74
C GLY A 685 16.03 -32.86 35.14
N ASP A 686 16.15 -34.09 35.63
CA ASP A 686 17.16 -35.05 35.15
C ASP A 686 16.93 -35.44 33.68
N ARG A 687 15.66 -35.64 33.26
CA ARG A 687 15.33 -35.88 31.85
C ARG A 687 15.62 -34.67 30.96
N ALA A 688 15.33 -33.46 31.45
CA ALA A 688 15.64 -32.23 30.73
C ALA A 688 17.16 -32.06 30.56
N ALA A 689 17.95 -32.37 31.61
CA ALA A 689 19.41 -32.34 31.55
C ALA A 689 19.99 -33.33 30.53
N ALA A 690 19.51 -34.57 30.51
CA ALA A 690 19.93 -35.57 29.51
C ALA A 690 19.58 -35.13 28.08
N ARG A 691 18.41 -34.49 27.88
CA ARG A 691 18.02 -33.98 26.56
C ARG A 691 18.85 -32.77 26.14
N ILE A 692 19.27 -31.91 27.07
CA ILE A 692 20.19 -30.81 26.79
C ILE A 692 21.51 -31.35 26.23
N GLU A 693 22.08 -32.40 26.83
CA GLU A 693 23.33 -33.01 26.38
C GLU A 693 23.21 -33.53 24.93
N GLU A 694 22.12 -34.24 24.62
CA GLU A 694 21.85 -34.72 23.25
C GLU A 694 21.68 -33.57 22.25
N LEU A 695 20.96 -32.51 22.62
CA LEU A 695 20.76 -31.35 21.76
C LEU A 695 22.06 -30.56 21.56
N GLN A 696 22.93 -30.49 22.58
CA GLN A 696 24.26 -29.89 22.47
C GLN A 696 25.13 -30.67 21.50
N GLU A 697 25.13 -32.01 21.56
CA GLU A 697 25.87 -32.85 20.62
C GLU A 697 25.38 -32.65 19.18
N GLN A 698 24.06 -32.59 18.95
CA GLN A 698 23.48 -32.30 17.63
C GLN A 698 23.87 -30.91 17.13
N ARG A 699 23.84 -29.92 18.01
CA ARG A 699 24.18 -28.54 17.69
C ARG A 699 25.66 -28.40 17.33
N ASP A 700 26.54 -29.04 18.07
CA ASP A 700 27.97 -29.04 17.79
C ASP A 700 28.30 -29.83 16.51
N ALA A 701 27.56 -30.91 16.23
CA ALA A 701 27.67 -31.64 14.96
C ALA A 701 27.30 -30.77 13.75
N LEU A 702 26.21 -29.98 13.84
CA LEU A 702 25.81 -29.04 12.78
C LEU A 702 26.87 -27.96 12.54
N LEU A 703 27.43 -27.39 13.62
CA LEU A 703 28.49 -26.38 13.50
C LEU A 703 29.79 -26.96 12.94
N ALA A 704 30.08 -28.24 13.19
CA ALA A 704 31.23 -28.92 12.60
C ALA A 704 31.09 -29.18 11.08
N GLU A 705 29.87 -29.12 10.52
CA GLU A 705 29.64 -29.21 9.08
C GLU A 705 29.94 -27.90 8.32
N ILE A 706 30.20 -26.80 9.04
CA ILE A 706 30.57 -25.51 8.44
C ILE A 706 31.93 -25.67 7.73
N PRO A 707 32.02 -25.34 6.43
CA PRO A 707 33.28 -25.43 5.70
C PRO A 707 34.37 -24.54 6.31
N ALA A 708 35.60 -25.04 6.41
CA ALA A 708 36.73 -24.29 6.98
C ALA A 708 37.06 -22.99 6.22
N GLU A 709 36.66 -22.90 4.94
CA GLU A 709 36.83 -21.71 4.10
C GLU A 709 35.78 -20.61 4.37
N TRP A 710 34.77 -20.87 5.21
CA TRP A 710 33.69 -19.93 5.48
C TRP A 710 34.17 -18.61 6.06
N ASP A 711 34.99 -18.63 7.11
CA ASP A 711 35.40 -17.41 7.82
C ASP A 711 36.19 -16.48 6.88
N ASP A 712 37.15 -17.04 6.13
CA ASP A 712 37.95 -16.32 5.16
C ASP A 712 37.10 -15.74 4.02
N GLN A 713 36.17 -16.53 3.46
CA GLN A 713 35.31 -16.07 2.36
C GLN A 713 34.26 -15.05 2.81
N ASN A 714 33.66 -15.23 3.99
CA ASN A 714 32.72 -14.29 4.58
C ASN A 714 33.40 -12.95 4.90
N GLU A 715 34.62 -12.98 5.47
CA GLU A 715 35.38 -11.75 5.72
C GLU A 715 35.74 -11.04 4.42
N ALA A 716 36.19 -11.78 3.40
CA ALA A 716 36.51 -11.23 2.08
C ALA A 716 35.28 -10.60 1.42
N PHE A 717 34.13 -11.29 1.43
CA PHE A 717 32.88 -10.77 0.88
C PHE A 717 32.38 -9.55 1.66
N ALA A 718 32.42 -9.60 3.00
CA ALA A 718 32.04 -8.48 3.85
C ALA A 718 32.89 -7.23 3.59
N LEU A 719 34.19 -7.39 3.28
CA LEU A 719 35.04 -6.26 2.89
C LEU A 719 34.60 -5.65 1.55
N ILE A 720 34.25 -6.48 0.57
CA ILE A 720 33.74 -6.02 -0.74
C ILE A 720 32.41 -5.26 -0.55
N GLN A 721 31.47 -5.81 0.23
CA GLN A 721 30.19 -5.18 0.54
C GLN A 721 30.37 -3.85 1.31
N ARG A 722 31.30 -3.80 2.27
CA ARG A 722 31.64 -2.56 2.98
C ARG A 722 32.19 -1.50 2.03
N ARG A 723 33.02 -1.86 1.05
CA ARG A 723 33.53 -0.92 0.04
C ARG A 723 32.41 -0.35 -0.81
N GLU A 724 31.46 -1.17 -1.25
CA GLU A 724 30.27 -0.70 -1.97
C GLU A 724 29.46 0.29 -1.13
N ASN A 725 29.15 -0.08 0.12
CA ASN A 725 28.40 0.79 1.04
C ASN A 725 29.13 2.11 1.32
N GLN A 726 30.45 2.06 1.50
CA GLN A 726 31.27 3.26 1.69
C GLN A 726 31.28 4.15 0.44
N ALA A 727 31.39 3.57 -0.77
CA ALA A 727 31.34 4.31 -2.02
C ALA A 727 29.98 5.01 -2.18
N ARG A 728 28.87 4.30 -1.94
CA ARG A 728 27.51 4.89 -1.98
C ARG A 728 27.35 6.00 -0.95
N MET A 729 27.78 5.79 0.30
CA MET A 729 27.69 6.82 1.34
C MET A 729 28.57 8.04 1.06
N SER A 730 29.78 7.83 0.53
CA SER A 730 30.69 8.91 0.12
C SER A 730 30.08 9.75 -1.00
N TYR A 731 29.54 9.10 -2.03
CA TYR A 731 28.84 9.76 -3.13
C TYR A 731 27.67 10.59 -2.63
N ARG A 732 26.79 9.99 -1.81
CA ARG A 732 25.61 10.68 -1.26
C ARG A 732 25.99 11.94 -0.48
N ARG A 733 27.05 11.88 0.34
CA ARG A 733 27.57 13.05 1.07
C ARG A 733 28.18 14.09 0.12
N THR A 734 28.92 13.63 -0.88
CA THR A 734 29.60 14.49 -1.87
C THR A 734 28.58 15.28 -2.68
N VAL A 735 27.53 14.63 -3.20
CA VAL A 735 26.50 15.32 -3.99
C VAL A 735 25.61 16.23 -3.14
N ASP A 736 25.32 15.84 -1.89
CA ASP A 736 24.58 16.69 -0.95
C ASP A 736 25.42 17.96 -0.66
N ALA A 737 26.73 17.83 -0.42
CA ALA A 737 27.67 18.94 -0.19
C ALA A 737 27.95 19.78 -1.45
N ALA A 738 27.85 19.21 -2.64
CA ALA A 738 28.01 19.93 -3.90
C ALA A 738 26.81 20.84 -4.24
N TYR A 739 25.61 20.49 -3.77
CA TYR A 739 24.37 21.16 -4.19
C TYR A 739 23.79 22.09 -3.12
N GLU A 740 23.93 21.77 -1.84
CA GLU A 740 23.37 22.56 -0.74
C GLU A 740 23.92 24.01 -0.69
N PRO A 741 25.24 24.25 -0.77
CA PRO A 741 25.79 25.62 -0.78
C PRO A 741 25.36 26.43 -2.00
N LEU A 742 25.26 25.78 -3.17
CA LEU A 742 24.79 26.43 -4.40
C LEU A 742 23.37 27.00 -4.23
N GLN A 743 22.45 26.19 -3.66
CA GLN A 743 21.07 26.63 -3.44
C GLN A 743 20.99 27.77 -2.43
N GLN A 744 21.79 27.72 -1.35
CA GLN A 744 21.86 28.79 -0.36
C GLN A 744 22.33 30.12 -0.98
N VAL A 745 23.38 30.08 -1.83
CA VAL A 745 23.85 31.29 -2.52
C VAL A 745 22.81 31.81 -3.50
N ILE A 746 22.20 30.95 -4.32
CA ILE A 746 21.14 31.35 -5.26
C ILE A 746 19.97 32.00 -4.51
N ALA A 747 19.54 31.41 -3.39
CA ALA A 747 18.48 31.97 -2.54
C ALA A 747 18.87 33.34 -1.95
N THR A 748 20.11 33.46 -1.46
CA THR A 748 20.66 34.69 -0.88
C THR A 748 20.72 35.83 -1.91
N LEU A 749 21.14 35.54 -3.14
CA LEU A 749 21.18 36.50 -4.25
C LEU A 749 19.77 36.89 -4.72
N LYS A 750 18.84 35.93 -4.81
CA LYS A 750 17.42 36.21 -5.15
C LYS A 750 16.71 37.08 -4.11
N ALA A 751 17.15 37.02 -2.86
CA ALA A 751 16.61 37.83 -1.78
C ALA A 751 17.10 39.29 -1.79
N SER A 752 17.94 39.72 -2.74
CA SER A 752 18.51 41.08 -2.80
C SER A 752 17.45 42.18 -2.68
N ASP A 753 16.35 42.09 -3.44
CA ASP A 753 15.27 43.08 -3.41
C ASP A 753 14.56 43.14 -2.04
N GLN A 754 14.46 42.00 -1.36
CA GLN A 754 13.85 41.92 -0.02
C GLN A 754 14.75 42.56 1.04
N VAL A 755 16.07 42.37 0.92
CA VAL A 755 17.05 43.01 1.79
C VAL A 755 17.09 44.53 1.55
N GLU A 756 16.98 44.98 0.30
CA GLU A 756 16.91 46.41 -0.02
C GLU A 756 15.68 47.07 0.62
N ALA A 757 14.55 46.37 0.64
CA ALA A 757 13.31 46.84 1.27
C ALA A 757 13.41 46.97 2.81
N LEU A 758 14.41 46.37 3.47
CA LEU A 758 14.63 46.52 4.91
C LEU A 758 15.21 47.87 5.30
N ARG A 759 15.97 48.52 4.40
CA ARG A 759 16.65 49.80 4.67
C ARG A 759 15.70 50.88 5.23
N PRO A 760 14.60 51.24 4.53
CA PRO A 760 13.67 52.25 5.05
C PRO A 760 12.97 51.80 6.34
N GLN A 761 12.82 50.50 6.57
CA GLN A 761 12.16 49.95 7.76
C GLN A 761 13.04 50.04 9.00
N ILE A 762 14.35 49.75 8.87
CA ILE A 762 15.33 49.86 9.95
C ILE A 762 15.61 51.34 10.26
N GLU A 763 15.66 52.20 9.23
CA GLU A 763 15.75 53.66 9.42
C GLU A 763 14.52 54.22 10.15
N ALA A 764 13.31 53.76 9.80
CA ALA A 764 12.08 54.13 10.50
C ALA A 764 12.08 53.62 11.96
N LEU A 765 12.55 52.40 12.21
CA LEU A 765 12.71 51.84 13.55
C LEU A 765 13.61 52.74 14.40
N LYS A 766 14.78 53.13 13.87
CA LYS A 766 15.73 54.04 14.54
C LYS A 766 15.06 55.35 14.97
N GLN A 767 14.22 55.93 14.13
CA GLN A 767 13.50 57.17 14.46
C GLN A 767 12.41 56.96 15.51
N GLN A 768 11.71 55.82 15.47
CA GLN A 768 10.59 55.55 16.37
C GLN A 768 11.04 55.27 17.82
N ILE A 769 12.18 54.60 18.01
CA ILE A 769 12.65 54.21 19.36
C ILE A 769 13.13 55.39 20.23
N GLN A 770 13.47 56.54 19.64
CA GLN A 770 13.99 57.71 20.35
C GLN A 770 12.96 58.36 21.31
N GLY A 771 11.66 58.05 21.17
CA GLY A 771 10.59 58.60 22.00
C GLY A 771 9.73 57.56 22.70
N MET A 772 10.14 56.28 22.73
CA MET A 772 9.34 55.18 23.28
C MET A 772 9.83 54.70 24.65
N GLU A 773 8.90 54.15 25.42
CA GLU A 773 9.20 53.43 26.66
C GLU A 773 10.10 52.20 26.39
N PRO A 774 11.11 51.90 27.24
CA PRO A 774 12.11 50.88 26.92
C PRO A 774 11.56 49.48 26.61
N ARG A 775 10.45 49.09 27.26
CA ARG A 775 9.77 47.81 26.97
C ARG A 775 9.13 47.79 25.59
N ALA A 776 8.42 48.86 25.21
CA ALA A 776 7.78 48.98 23.91
C ALA A 776 8.81 49.04 22.78
N ALA A 777 9.93 49.75 23.00
CA ALA A 777 11.06 49.77 22.07
C ALA A 777 11.68 48.38 21.90
N SER A 778 11.89 47.62 22.99
CA SER A 778 12.38 46.24 22.92
C SER A 778 11.46 45.31 22.12
N ASP A 779 10.14 45.46 22.23
CA ASP A 779 9.18 44.62 21.52
C ASP A 779 9.18 44.94 20.02
N LEU A 780 9.21 46.23 19.65
CA LEU A 780 9.29 46.66 18.25
C LEU A 780 10.63 46.25 17.59
N ILE A 781 11.75 46.38 18.30
CA ILE A 781 13.05 45.85 17.82
C ILE A 781 12.96 44.32 17.68
N GLY A 782 12.23 43.65 18.57
CA GLY A 782 11.96 42.21 18.50
C GLY A 782 11.19 41.78 17.25
N GLU A 783 10.18 42.56 16.83
CA GLU A 783 9.43 42.36 15.60
C GLU A 783 10.33 42.57 14.38
N MET A 784 11.06 43.69 14.31
CA MET A 784 11.98 43.95 13.19
C MET A 784 13.06 42.86 13.07
N ARG A 785 13.62 42.42 14.20
CA ARG A 785 14.56 41.29 14.24
C ARG A 785 13.95 40.01 13.67
N SER A 786 12.65 39.77 13.90
CA SER A 786 11.94 38.62 13.32
C SER A 786 11.76 38.76 11.81
N THR A 787 11.43 39.97 11.34
CA THR A 787 11.32 40.29 9.91
C THR A 787 12.67 40.08 9.21
N VAL A 788 13.75 40.66 9.73
CA VAL A 788 15.10 40.48 9.18
C VAL A 788 15.48 39.00 9.19
N GLY A 789 15.27 38.30 10.31
CA GLY A 789 15.60 36.89 10.45
C GLY A 789 14.77 35.92 9.60
N SER A 790 13.74 36.40 8.90
CA SER A 790 12.97 35.59 7.94
C SER A 790 13.58 35.57 6.53
N ILE A 791 14.57 36.43 6.26
CA ILE A 791 15.27 36.53 4.98
C ILE A 791 16.61 35.79 5.09
N GLU A 792 16.98 35.00 4.07
CA GLU A 792 18.24 34.24 4.08
C GLU A 792 19.50 35.12 4.03
N GLY A 793 20.53 34.68 4.77
CA GLY A 793 21.84 35.33 4.83
C GLY A 793 21.91 36.63 5.63
N THR A 794 20.86 37.00 6.39
CA THR A 794 20.82 38.28 7.12
C THR A 794 21.27 38.18 8.58
N SER A 795 22.04 37.14 8.95
CA SER A 795 22.47 36.87 10.33
C SER A 795 23.16 38.07 10.97
N ASP A 796 24.00 38.75 10.20
CA ASP A 796 24.85 39.84 10.67
C ASP A 796 24.03 41.12 10.86
N ILE A 797 23.07 41.36 9.97
CA ILE A 797 22.06 42.43 10.10
C ILE A 797 21.19 42.18 11.34
N ARG A 798 20.80 40.92 11.58
CA ARG A 798 19.99 40.53 12.73
C ARG A 798 20.75 40.66 14.06
N GLN A 799 22.08 40.55 14.04
CA GLN A 799 22.89 40.58 15.25
C GLN A 799 22.82 41.93 15.95
N GLY A 800 22.99 43.05 15.23
CA GLY A 800 22.88 44.38 15.84
C GLY A 800 21.48 44.66 16.40
N LEU A 801 20.40 44.19 15.75
CA LEU A 801 19.04 44.25 16.31
C LEU A 801 18.87 43.37 17.58
N THR A 802 19.63 42.27 17.68
CA THR A 802 19.63 41.41 18.87
C THR A 802 20.30 42.10 20.05
N ASP A 803 21.43 42.76 19.80
CA ASP A 803 22.18 43.49 20.82
C ASP A 803 21.44 44.75 21.28
N ALA A 804 20.86 45.51 20.34
CA ALA A 804 19.98 46.65 20.65
C ALA A 804 18.79 46.24 21.54
N ARG A 805 18.13 45.11 21.21
CA ARG A 805 17.04 44.58 22.05
C ARG A 805 17.52 44.17 23.45
N ARG A 806 18.71 43.59 23.55
CA ARG A 806 19.31 43.19 24.84
C ARG A 806 19.58 44.40 25.73
N ILE A 807 20.09 45.49 25.17
CA ILE A 807 20.33 46.75 25.88
C ILE A 807 19.01 47.32 26.43
N MET A 808 17.96 47.34 25.60
CA MET A 808 16.63 47.87 25.98
C MET A 808 15.91 47.01 27.05
N ARG A 809 16.30 45.75 27.25
CA ARG A 809 15.78 44.87 28.32
C ARG A 809 16.64 44.83 29.58
N SER A 810 17.78 45.53 29.58
CA SER A 810 18.71 45.53 30.71
C SER A 810 18.15 46.30 31.92
N ARG A 811 18.83 46.22 33.07
CA ARG A 811 18.44 46.97 34.28
C ARG A 811 18.60 48.49 34.12
N GLU A 812 19.49 48.92 33.24
CA GLU A 812 19.78 50.33 32.93
C GLU A 812 19.75 50.50 31.40
N PRO A 813 18.56 50.60 30.78
CA PRO A 813 18.43 50.71 29.33
C PRO A 813 19.00 52.04 28.83
N ASN A 814 19.93 51.96 27.86
CA ASN A 814 20.53 53.11 27.19
C ASN A 814 20.07 53.15 25.72
N ILE A 815 19.32 54.18 25.36
CA ILE A 815 18.79 54.36 24.00
C ILE A 815 19.92 54.67 23.01
N ASP A 816 20.94 55.41 23.42
CA ASP A 816 22.05 55.79 22.53
C ASP A 816 22.90 54.56 22.16
N ASP A 817 23.17 53.68 23.12
CA ASP A 817 23.88 52.42 22.86
C ASP A 817 23.03 51.47 21.99
N ALA A 818 21.71 51.41 22.21
CA ALA A 818 20.81 50.61 21.37
C ALA A 818 20.72 51.16 19.93
N ILE A 819 20.79 52.49 19.74
CA ILE A 819 20.85 53.12 18.42
C ILE A 819 22.18 52.81 17.74
N ALA A 820 23.30 52.78 18.47
CA ALA A 820 24.60 52.42 17.92
C ALA A 820 24.61 50.98 17.36
N ASP A 821 23.98 50.02 18.04
CA ASP A 821 23.84 48.64 17.55
C ASP A 821 22.85 48.52 16.36
N ILE A 822 21.85 49.39 16.28
CA ILE A 822 20.99 49.51 15.09
C ILE A 822 21.76 50.10 13.91
N ASP A 823 22.65 51.07 14.15
CA ASP A 823 23.54 51.61 13.13
C ASP A 823 24.55 50.57 12.64
N GLN A 824 25.01 49.66 13.52
CA GLN A 824 25.78 48.49 13.11
C GLN A 824 24.97 47.58 12.17
N SER A 825 23.66 47.41 12.40
CA SER A 825 22.78 46.64 11.52
C SER A 825 22.60 47.30 10.14
N LEU A 826 22.49 48.64 10.10
CA LEU A 826 22.45 49.41 8.85
C LEU A 826 23.77 49.34 8.08
N ALA A 827 24.91 49.41 8.78
CA ALA A 827 26.23 49.26 8.17
C ALA A 827 26.44 47.84 7.60
N ALA A 828 25.99 46.81 8.33
CA ALA A 828 26.00 45.44 7.84
C ALA A 828 25.09 45.28 6.62
N LEU A 829 23.91 45.91 6.62
CA LEU A 829 22.99 45.91 5.48
C LEU A 829 23.58 46.58 4.23
N ASP A 830 24.25 47.72 4.38
CA ASP A 830 24.89 48.41 3.25
C ASP A 830 26.06 47.57 2.68
N ALA A 831 26.85 46.92 3.55
CA ALA A 831 27.89 45.98 3.13
C ALA A 831 27.31 44.76 2.39
N ASP A 832 26.18 44.24 2.87
CA ASP A 832 25.50 43.07 2.30
C ASP A 832 24.89 43.37 0.92
N LEU A 833 24.23 44.54 0.78
CA LEU A 833 23.65 45.00 -0.48
C LEU A 833 24.70 45.24 -1.58
N ALA A 834 25.89 45.71 -1.21
CA ALA A 834 26.95 46.02 -2.16
C ALA A 834 27.38 44.80 -3.00
N TRP A 835 27.53 43.63 -2.36
CA TRP A 835 27.90 42.40 -3.07
C TRP A 835 26.67 41.67 -3.62
N ARG A 836 25.52 41.68 -2.92
CA ARG A 836 24.29 41.01 -3.38
C ARG A 836 23.73 41.60 -4.67
N SER A 837 23.69 42.93 -4.77
CA SER A 837 23.16 43.62 -5.96
C SER A 837 24.01 43.33 -7.21
N ARG A 838 25.33 43.33 -7.06
CA ARG A 838 26.27 42.94 -8.11
C ARG A 838 26.17 41.45 -8.44
N GLY A 839 26.13 40.60 -7.43
CA GLY A 839 25.96 39.15 -7.59
C GLY A 839 24.65 38.77 -8.29
N ALA A 840 23.56 39.46 -8.01
CA ALA A 840 22.27 39.25 -8.67
C ALA A 840 22.31 39.56 -10.18
N GLN A 841 23.17 40.50 -10.62
CA GLN A 841 23.30 40.87 -12.03
C GLN A 841 24.36 40.04 -12.77
N GLU A 842 25.52 39.83 -12.15
CA GLU A 842 26.69 39.23 -12.81
C GLU A 842 26.82 37.72 -12.59
N LEU A 843 26.48 37.22 -11.39
CA LEU A 843 26.74 35.84 -10.97
C LEU A 843 25.50 34.94 -11.05
N LEU A 844 24.33 35.45 -10.65
CA LEU A 844 23.08 34.70 -10.56
C LEU A 844 22.71 34.00 -11.88
N PRO A 845 22.78 34.64 -13.08
CA PRO A 845 22.44 33.96 -14.33
C PRO A 845 23.37 32.76 -14.63
N GLY A 846 24.65 32.87 -14.28
CA GLY A 846 25.63 31.79 -14.43
C GLY A 846 25.36 30.63 -13.47
N LEU A 847 25.08 30.94 -12.20
CA LEU A 847 24.72 29.94 -11.19
C LEU A 847 23.39 29.25 -11.49
N GLU A 848 22.41 29.96 -12.05
CA GLU A 848 21.14 29.35 -12.49
C GLU A 848 21.34 28.43 -13.70
N ALA A 849 22.18 28.81 -14.66
CA ALA A 849 22.54 27.92 -15.78
C ALA A 849 23.24 26.65 -15.28
N TYR A 850 24.15 26.79 -14.30
CA TYR A 850 24.80 25.67 -13.64
C TYR A 850 23.80 24.78 -12.88
N ASP A 851 22.91 25.38 -12.07
CA ASP A 851 21.85 24.65 -11.36
C ASP A 851 21.00 23.82 -12.34
N GLN A 852 20.56 24.40 -13.45
CA GLN A 852 19.77 23.65 -14.46
C GLN A 852 20.54 22.44 -15.04
N ALA A 853 21.86 22.54 -15.17
CA ALA A 853 22.69 21.45 -15.69
C ALA A 853 22.89 20.31 -14.67
N ILE A 854 22.94 20.62 -13.37
CA ILE A 854 23.27 19.63 -12.32
C ILE A 854 22.07 19.17 -11.47
N LYS A 855 20.98 19.93 -11.47
CA LYS A 855 19.76 19.69 -10.67
C LYS A 855 19.20 18.27 -10.85
N ARG A 856 19.31 17.72 -12.06
CA ARG A 856 18.72 16.42 -12.43
C ARG A 856 19.64 15.22 -12.17
N ASN A 857 20.89 15.45 -11.80
CA ASN A 857 21.87 14.40 -11.49
C ASN A 857 22.45 14.59 -10.08
N ILE A 858 23.41 15.48 -9.90
CA ILE A 858 24.07 15.78 -8.61
C ILE A 858 23.04 16.33 -7.62
N GLY A 859 22.21 17.29 -8.05
CA GLY A 859 21.20 17.93 -7.21
C GLY A 859 19.92 17.12 -6.99
N LEU A 860 19.79 15.93 -7.58
CA LEU A 860 18.53 15.18 -7.63
C LEU A 860 18.03 14.79 -6.23
N ARG A 861 18.95 14.42 -5.33
CA ARG A 861 18.62 13.99 -3.96
C ARG A 861 18.00 15.10 -3.12
N GLN A 862 18.44 16.35 -3.31
CA GLN A 862 18.00 17.50 -2.53
C GLN A 862 16.74 18.18 -3.10
N GLN A 863 16.18 17.66 -4.20
CA GLN A 863 14.92 18.16 -4.73
C GLN A 863 13.78 17.88 -3.74
N PRO A 864 12.76 18.76 -3.65
CA PRO A 864 11.60 18.53 -2.78
C PRO A 864 10.80 17.28 -3.20
N ARG A 865 10.75 17.02 -4.51
CA ARG A 865 10.10 15.86 -5.13
C ARG A 865 10.90 15.38 -6.33
N LEU A 866 10.74 14.11 -6.69
CA LEU A 866 11.31 13.59 -7.92
C LEU A 866 10.66 14.29 -9.13
N PRO A 867 11.43 14.68 -10.16
CA PRO A 867 10.87 15.07 -11.45
C PRO A 867 10.01 13.95 -12.02
N ASP A 868 8.88 14.28 -12.64
CA ASP A 868 7.85 13.32 -13.05
C ASP A 868 8.39 12.20 -13.95
N ASP A 869 9.33 12.52 -14.84
CA ASP A 869 9.95 11.54 -15.74
C ASP A 869 10.92 10.60 -15.01
N ILE A 870 11.73 11.11 -14.09
CA ILE A 870 12.58 10.28 -13.22
C ILE A 870 11.73 9.43 -12.29
N ALA A 871 10.62 9.97 -11.77
CA ALA A 871 9.69 9.22 -10.93
C ALA A 871 9.11 7.99 -11.65
N LEU A 872 8.82 8.10 -12.96
CA LEU A 872 8.36 6.97 -13.78
C LEU A 872 9.43 5.88 -13.93
N GLU A 873 10.69 6.28 -14.15
CA GLU A 873 11.81 5.33 -14.25
C GLU A 873 12.10 4.64 -12.91
N VAL A 874 12.10 5.40 -11.81
CA VAL A 874 12.23 4.87 -10.45
C VAL A 874 11.07 3.92 -10.14
N ALA A 875 9.84 4.25 -10.52
CA ALA A 875 8.68 3.38 -10.36
C ALA A 875 8.88 2.04 -11.08
N GLY A 876 9.39 2.07 -12.31
CA GLY A 876 9.75 0.88 -13.08
C GLY A 876 10.79 0.02 -12.37
N CYS A 877 11.88 0.63 -11.93
CA CYS A 877 12.96 -0.07 -11.22
C CYS A 877 12.51 -0.70 -9.89
N LEU A 878 11.66 -0.01 -9.11
CA LEU A 878 11.12 -0.53 -7.84
C LEU A 878 10.03 -1.60 -8.02
N SER A 879 9.58 -1.84 -9.25
CA SER A 879 8.55 -2.84 -9.53
C SER A 879 9.08 -4.28 -9.54
N ASP A 880 10.39 -4.42 -9.69
CA ASP A 880 11.10 -5.69 -9.69
C ASP A 880 11.48 -6.13 -8.28
N HIS A 881 11.44 -7.44 -8.06
CA HIS A 881 11.93 -8.03 -6.82
C HIS A 881 13.45 -8.08 -6.83
N ARG A 882 14.07 -7.63 -5.73
CA ARG A 882 15.52 -7.65 -5.54
C ARG A 882 15.87 -8.57 -4.38
N ASP A 883 16.74 -9.53 -4.66
CA ASP A 883 17.33 -10.38 -3.64
C ASP A 883 18.30 -9.57 -2.76
N ILE A 884 17.99 -9.51 -1.46
CA ILE A 884 18.81 -8.82 -0.46
C ILE A 884 19.40 -9.80 0.58
N SER A 885 19.29 -11.12 0.33
CA SER A 885 19.68 -12.18 1.28
C SER A 885 21.13 -12.14 1.74
N LEU A 886 22.05 -11.59 0.94
CA LEU A 886 23.47 -11.49 1.30
C LEU A 886 23.77 -10.40 2.36
N ASN A 887 22.76 -9.60 2.72
CA ASN A 887 22.84 -8.61 3.82
C ASN A 887 22.28 -9.16 5.15
N PHE A 888 21.83 -10.41 5.16
CA PHE A 888 21.27 -11.17 6.29
C PHE A 888 22.04 -12.48 6.43
#